data_AF-A0A1C5U2T6-F1
#
_entry.id   AF-A0A1C5U2T6-F1
#
_cell.length_a   1.000
_cell.length_b   1.000
_cell.length_c   1.000
_cell.angle_alpha   90.00
_cell.angle_beta   90.00
_cell.angle_gamma   90.00
#
_symmetry.space_group_name_H-M   'P 1'
#
loop_
_entity.id
_entity.type
_entity.pdbx_description
1 polymer ?
#
loop_
_entity_poly.entity_id
_entity_poly.type
_entity_poly.pdbx_seq_one_letter_code
_entity_poly.pdbx_strand_id
1 'polypeptide(L)'
;MSNVRRVYVEKKPAFAVKAKELKHEIKHYLGISTVTAVRELIRYDVENISDEVFEKACKTVFAEPPVDDLYLEKFDVAEGARVFSVEFLPGQFDQRADSAVQCVQFLDENAAPIIRSATTYVIEGTVTDAEFEAIKHHCINPVDSRETGLEKPETLVTVFPDPEDVKIFDGFKDMAEADLKELYASLNLAMTFKDFQHIQKYFKNEEKRDPSMTEIRVLDTYWSDHCRHTTFSTELTSVKFDEGDYKAPIEKTYEEYLDAHKNMYKGRDDKFVCLMDLALMAMKKLKAEGKLADQEESDEINACSIVVPVDVDGKEEEWLINFKNETHNHPTEIEPFGGAATCLGGAIRDPLSGRTYVYQAMRVTGAADPTVSVKETLKGKLPQKKLVRSAAHGYSSYGNQIGLATGAVKEIYHPDYVAKRMEIGAVMGAAPRRAVIRENSDPGDIIILLGGRTGRDGIGGATGSSKVHTEASIEVCGAEVQKGNAPTERKIQRMFRREEVSHIIKKCNDFGAGGVSVAIGELAPGLQIDLDKVPKKYAGLDGTEIAISESQERMAVVVDPKDVDTFLKYANEENLEAVPVAVVTKEPRLVLNWRGKEIVNISRAFLDTNGAHQETSVEVEIPSKDGNLFEKRPDVTDVKKKWLDTLADLNVCSQKGLVEMFDGSIGAGSVFMPHGGKYQLTETQSMVAKVPVQNGKTETVTMMSYGFDPYLSSWSPYHGASYAVTESVAKIVATGGDYKKIRFTFQEYFRRMTEDPKRWSQPFSALLGAYAAQIGFGLPSIGGKDSMSGTFNDIDVPPTLVSFAVDVAKVKDVITPELKKAGSKLVWLRAPKDAYDLPDYPALMEQYDKLHQDIQAGRVISAYALDRHGIAAAVSKMAFGNGMGVKIEHSLDPRDFFAPAFGDIICEVPDGKVGELAITYTVIGEATDDAKFSYGDTEITLKEALSTWEGTLENVFKTAAGTEDVKADDGSLYKADSIYVCKHKVAKPRVFIPVFPGTNCEYDSTRAFERAGAEVDVKVFKNLTAEDIHDSVEIFEKAISQAQMIMFPGGFSAGDEPDGSAKFFATAFQNEKIKEAVMKLLNERDGLALGICNGFQALIKLGLVPYGEICGQKEDSPTLTYNTIGRHVSKMVYTKVVSNKSPWLQKAQLGGVYCNPASHGEGRFVANDEWLKKLKENGQIATEYVPVDETGYEGEFNVNGSYMNIEGITSPDGRVLGKMAHSERRDAGVAVNIYGEQDIKIFESGVEYFK
;
A
#
# COMPACT_ATOMS: atom_id res chain seq x y z
N MET A 1 -20.29 -6.06 42.74
CA MET A 1 -18.97 -6.60 42.32
C MET A 1 -18.88 -6.34 40.82
N SER A 2 -17.77 -5.79 40.35
CA SER A 2 -17.58 -5.50 38.91
C SER A 2 -17.70 -6.80 38.11
N ASN A 3 -18.44 -6.77 37.00
CA ASN A 3 -18.55 -7.87 36.04
C ASN A 3 -17.37 -7.90 35.04
N VAL A 4 -16.44 -6.95 35.17
CA VAL A 4 -15.25 -6.84 34.32
C VAL A 4 -14.14 -7.77 34.84
N ARG A 5 -13.66 -8.63 33.95
CA ARG A 5 -12.47 -9.48 34.15
C ARG A 5 -11.29 -8.89 33.40
N ARG A 6 -10.11 -8.91 34.03
CA ARG A 6 -8.88 -8.36 33.44
C ARG A 6 -7.85 -9.46 33.22
N VAL A 7 -7.29 -9.50 32.02
CA VAL A 7 -6.23 -10.43 31.60
C VAL A 7 -5.03 -9.63 31.13
N TYR A 8 -3.83 -10.04 31.54
CA TYR A 8 -2.58 -9.57 30.97
C TYR A 8 -1.87 -10.72 30.27
N VAL A 9 -1.33 -10.45 29.07
CA VAL A 9 -0.63 -11.43 28.25
C VAL A 9 0.75 -10.87 27.91
N GLU A 10 1.79 -11.61 28.26
CA GLU A 10 3.18 -11.22 28.07
C GLU A 10 3.90 -12.24 27.19
N LYS A 11 4.66 -11.79 26.20
CA LYS A 11 5.54 -12.69 25.45
C LYS A 11 6.63 -13.20 26.38
N LYS A 12 6.86 -14.52 26.42
CA LYS A 12 7.97 -15.13 27.15
C LYS A 12 9.30 -14.46 26.72
N PRO A 13 10.33 -14.37 27.59
CA PRO A 13 11.55 -13.61 27.32
C PRO A 13 12.28 -13.94 26.00
N ALA A 14 12.19 -15.19 25.53
CA ALA A 14 12.75 -15.61 24.26
C ALA A 14 12.08 -14.91 23.06
N PHE A 15 10.77 -14.64 23.14
CA PHE A 15 9.92 -14.16 22.05
C PHE A 15 9.50 -12.68 22.20
N ALA A 16 9.92 -12.00 23.27
CA ALA A 16 9.62 -10.59 23.54
C ALA A 16 10.37 -9.60 22.63
N VAL A 17 10.15 -9.69 21.31
CA VAL A 17 10.85 -8.88 20.28
C VAL A 17 10.56 -7.39 20.44
N LYS A 18 9.29 -7.00 20.64
CA LYS A 18 8.88 -5.59 20.82
C LYS A 18 9.45 -4.95 22.08
N ALA A 19 9.43 -5.67 23.21
CA ALA A 19 10.06 -5.21 24.44
C ALA A 19 11.59 -5.00 24.28
N LYS A 20 12.28 -5.89 23.55
CA LYS A 20 13.70 -5.74 23.22
C LYS A 20 13.96 -4.55 22.29
N GLU A 21 13.10 -4.33 21.29
CA GLU A 21 13.15 -3.19 20.38
C GLU A 21 12.99 -1.88 21.15
N LEU A 22 11.95 -1.76 21.99
CA LEU A 22 11.71 -0.57 22.81
C LEU A 22 12.88 -0.31 23.78
N LYS A 23 13.43 -1.35 24.42
CA LYS A 23 14.64 -1.20 25.27
C LYS A 23 15.82 -0.64 24.46
N HIS A 24 16.04 -1.15 23.25
CA HIS A 24 17.09 -0.66 22.37
C HIS A 24 16.86 0.81 22.00
N GLU A 25 15.63 1.19 21.67
CA GLU A 25 15.26 2.58 21.40
C GLU A 25 15.48 3.47 22.63
N ILE A 26 15.00 3.10 23.81
CA ILE A 26 15.22 3.88 25.04
C ILE A 26 16.72 4.14 25.28
N LYS A 27 17.56 3.12 25.09
CA LYS A 27 19.00 3.24 25.29
C LYS A 27 19.69 4.12 24.23
N HIS A 28 19.42 3.86 22.96
CA HIS A 28 20.18 4.45 21.85
C HIS A 28 19.54 5.72 21.28
N TYR A 29 18.21 5.78 21.29
CA TYR A 29 17.42 6.86 20.73
C TYR A 29 17.14 7.95 21.76
N LEU A 30 16.63 7.57 22.94
CA LEU A 30 16.38 8.53 24.03
C LEU A 30 17.66 8.81 24.86
N GLY A 31 18.69 7.98 24.72
CA GLY A 31 19.95 8.12 25.45
C GLY A 31 19.87 7.71 26.93
N ILE A 32 18.85 6.94 27.31
CA ILE A 32 18.57 6.55 28.69
C ILE A 32 19.19 5.17 28.94
N SER A 33 20.41 5.14 29.48
CA SER A 33 21.14 3.88 29.74
C SER A 33 20.84 3.26 31.11
N THR A 34 20.06 3.92 31.95
CA THR A 34 19.70 3.48 33.31
C THR A 34 18.62 2.40 33.34
N VAL A 35 17.88 2.22 32.23
CA VAL A 35 16.89 1.15 32.06
C VAL A 35 17.57 -0.20 31.86
N THR A 36 17.33 -1.12 32.79
CA THR A 36 17.94 -2.45 32.80
C THR A 36 17.07 -3.49 32.09
N ALA A 37 15.74 -3.34 32.15
CA ALA A 37 14.80 -4.21 31.45
C ALA A 37 13.51 -3.45 31.08
N VAL A 38 12.85 -3.95 30.04
CA VAL A 38 11.55 -3.48 29.57
C VAL A 38 10.70 -4.73 29.38
N ARG A 39 9.47 -4.70 29.88
CA ARG A 39 8.43 -5.69 29.59
C ARG A 39 7.25 -5.01 28.94
N GLU A 40 6.57 -5.74 28.08
CA GLU A 40 5.39 -5.29 27.33
C GLU A 40 4.31 -6.36 27.47
N LEU A 41 3.16 -5.97 28.00
CA LEU A 41 2.02 -6.84 28.24
C LEU A 41 0.80 -6.28 27.52
N ILE A 42 0.00 -7.15 26.91
CA ILE A 42 -1.29 -6.78 26.37
C ILE A 42 -2.35 -7.00 27.44
N ARG A 43 -3.07 -5.94 27.77
CA ARG A 43 -4.17 -5.93 28.73
C ARG A 43 -5.50 -6.04 28.00
N TYR A 44 -6.29 -7.06 28.32
CA TYR A 44 -7.68 -7.20 27.90
C TYR A 44 -8.60 -6.98 29.10
N ASP A 45 -9.53 -6.04 28.96
CA ASP A 45 -10.68 -5.92 29.86
C ASP A 45 -11.91 -6.49 29.17
N VAL A 46 -12.59 -7.42 29.83
CA VAL A 46 -13.67 -8.23 29.23
C VAL A 46 -14.92 -8.23 30.10
N GLU A 47 -16.07 -7.97 29.50
CA GLU A 47 -17.41 -8.01 30.12
C GLU A 47 -18.39 -8.80 29.23
N ASN A 48 -19.52 -9.24 29.80
CA ASN A 48 -20.65 -9.92 29.10
C ASN A 48 -20.34 -11.29 28.46
N ILE A 49 -19.55 -12.12 29.13
CA ILE A 49 -19.35 -13.53 28.74
C ILE A 49 -19.49 -14.48 29.93
N SER A 50 -19.73 -15.77 29.69
CA SER A 50 -19.78 -16.78 30.75
C SER A 50 -18.37 -17.14 31.27
N ASP A 51 -18.29 -17.79 32.43
CA ASP A 51 -17.01 -18.28 32.98
C ASP A 51 -16.37 -19.33 32.07
N GLU A 52 -17.17 -20.22 31.49
CA GLU A 52 -16.68 -21.24 30.56
C GLU A 52 -16.09 -20.63 29.28
N VAL A 53 -16.76 -19.63 28.69
CA VAL A 53 -16.27 -18.92 27.51
C VAL A 53 -15.00 -18.14 27.83
N PHE A 54 -14.93 -17.50 29.00
CA PHE A 54 -13.73 -16.78 29.43
C PHE A 54 -12.53 -17.73 29.60
N GLU A 55 -12.71 -18.88 30.25
CA GLU A 55 -11.64 -19.87 30.42
C GLU A 55 -11.13 -20.42 29.09
N LYS A 56 -12.02 -20.66 28.12
CA LYS A 56 -11.65 -21.04 26.75
C LYS A 56 -10.88 -19.91 26.06
N ALA A 57 -11.42 -18.70 26.08
CA ALA A 57 -10.83 -17.52 25.43
C ALA A 57 -9.41 -17.20 25.95
N CYS A 58 -9.14 -17.40 27.25
CA CYS A 58 -7.80 -17.24 27.82
C CYS A 58 -6.75 -18.16 27.17
N LYS A 59 -7.15 -19.34 26.67
CA LYS A 59 -6.21 -20.32 26.12
C LYS A 59 -6.13 -20.32 24.60
N THR A 60 -7.13 -19.76 23.91
CA THR A 60 -7.27 -19.85 22.45
C THR A 60 -7.32 -18.49 21.75
N VAL A 61 -7.79 -17.44 22.44
CA VAL A 61 -7.99 -16.10 21.86
C VAL A 61 -6.95 -15.13 22.42
N PHE A 62 -6.97 -14.89 23.74
CA PHE A 62 -6.15 -13.85 24.36
C PHE A 62 -4.65 -14.17 24.38
N ALA A 63 -4.28 -15.44 24.54
CA ALA A 63 -2.89 -15.87 24.65
C ALA A 63 -2.61 -17.14 23.86
N GLU A 64 -1.34 -17.33 23.53
CA GLU A 64 -0.78 -18.54 22.93
C GLU A 64 0.13 -19.25 23.94
N PRO A 65 -0.31 -20.38 24.54
CA PRO A 65 0.45 -21.07 25.59
C PRO A 65 1.93 -21.36 25.27
N PRO A 66 2.34 -21.68 24.03
CA PRO A 66 3.76 -21.91 23.72
C PRO A 66 4.65 -20.67 23.93
N VAL A 67 4.15 -19.47 23.62
CA VAL A 67 4.96 -18.24 23.53
C VAL A 67 4.58 -17.16 24.53
N ASP A 68 3.43 -17.28 25.18
CA ASP A 68 2.89 -16.29 26.10
C ASP A 68 2.81 -16.82 27.54
N ASP A 69 3.02 -15.90 28.48
CA ASP A 69 2.64 -16.03 29.87
C ASP A 69 1.33 -15.23 30.07
N LEU A 70 0.34 -15.85 30.72
CA LEU A 70 -0.97 -15.23 30.99
C LEU A 70 -1.14 -14.99 32.49
N TYR A 71 -1.57 -13.78 32.83
CA TYR A 71 -1.84 -13.36 34.20
C TYR A 71 -3.29 -12.90 34.35
N LEU A 72 -3.97 -13.42 35.37
CA LEU A 72 -5.33 -13.00 35.73
C LEU A 72 -5.29 -11.91 36.79
N GLU A 73 -5.98 -10.81 36.52
CA GLU A 73 -6.17 -9.64 37.40
C GLU A 73 -4.90 -8.85 37.74
N LYS A 74 -3.77 -9.51 38.05
CA LYS A 74 -2.49 -8.92 38.45
C LYS A 74 -1.32 -9.74 37.91
N PHE A 75 -0.21 -9.07 37.66
CA PHE A 75 1.07 -9.67 37.27
C PHE A 75 2.18 -9.17 38.21
N ASP A 76 3.31 -9.87 38.23
CA ASP A 76 4.44 -9.51 39.11
C ASP A 76 5.15 -8.25 38.60
N VAL A 77 5.43 -7.31 39.50
CA VAL A 77 6.17 -6.07 39.22
C VAL A 77 7.37 -6.00 40.16
N ALA A 78 8.57 -5.84 39.60
CA ALA A 78 9.79 -5.73 40.40
C ALA A 78 9.77 -4.47 41.30
N GLU A 79 10.38 -4.57 42.48
CA GLU A 79 10.45 -3.43 43.41
C GLU A 79 11.22 -2.26 42.76
N GLY A 80 10.58 -1.08 42.74
CA GLY A 80 11.14 0.13 42.08
C GLY A 80 10.88 0.22 40.58
N ALA A 81 10.26 -0.78 39.94
CA ALA A 81 9.84 -0.68 38.54
C ALA A 81 8.68 0.31 38.37
N ARG A 82 8.62 0.98 37.22
CA ARG A 82 7.55 1.93 36.87
C ARG A 82 6.65 1.33 35.80
N VAL A 83 5.34 1.48 35.97
CA VAL A 83 4.32 0.87 35.09
C VAL A 83 3.38 1.95 34.58
N PHE A 84 3.07 1.91 33.30
CA PHE A 84 2.01 2.70 32.69
C PHE A 84 1.31 1.88 31.59
N SER A 85 0.08 2.24 31.24
CA SER A 85 -0.69 1.57 30.18
C SER A 85 -1.16 2.57 29.15
N VAL A 86 -1.19 2.15 27.89
CA VAL A 86 -1.57 2.97 26.74
C VAL A 86 -2.74 2.31 26.03
N GLU A 87 -3.82 3.04 25.79
CA GLU A 87 -4.98 2.61 25.02
C GLU A 87 -5.27 3.62 23.90
N PHE A 88 -6.01 3.20 22.87
CA PHE A 88 -6.51 4.14 21.87
C PHE A 88 -7.52 5.13 22.47
N LEU A 89 -7.59 6.32 21.89
CA LEU A 89 -8.59 7.31 22.25
C LEU A 89 -10.01 6.75 22.02
N PRO A 90 -11.00 7.09 22.86
CA PRO A 90 -12.38 6.66 22.67
C PRO A 90 -12.90 6.99 21.25
N GLY A 91 -13.42 5.98 20.56
CA GLY A 91 -13.99 6.11 19.21
C GLY A 91 -13.03 5.73 18.07
N GLN A 92 -11.72 5.67 18.33
CA GLN A 92 -10.74 5.14 17.37
C GLN A 92 -10.94 3.63 17.15
N PHE A 93 -10.64 3.16 15.95
CA PHE A 93 -10.74 1.73 15.62
C PHE A 93 -9.61 0.93 16.29
N ASP A 94 -9.99 -0.02 17.14
CA ASP A 94 -9.09 -0.99 17.79
C ASP A 94 -9.26 -2.36 17.12
N GLN A 95 -8.43 -2.65 16.14
CA GLN A 95 -8.45 -3.91 15.38
C GLN A 95 -8.27 -5.14 16.28
N ARG A 96 -7.49 -5.02 17.35
CA ARG A 96 -7.24 -6.11 18.30
C ARG A 96 -8.47 -6.42 19.12
N ALA A 97 -9.10 -5.39 19.69
CA ALA A 97 -10.33 -5.57 20.44
C ALA A 97 -11.47 -6.10 19.56
N ASP A 98 -11.61 -5.58 18.34
CA ASP A 98 -12.63 -6.03 17.37
C ASP A 98 -12.44 -7.51 17.00
N SER A 99 -11.21 -7.92 16.68
CA SER A 99 -10.90 -9.31 16.34
C SER A 99 -11.08 -10.25 17.54
N ALA A 100 -10.74 -9.80 18.75
CA ALA A 100 -11.00 -10.56 19.97
C ALA A 100 -12.51 -10.77 20.21
N VAL A 101 -13.34 -9.75 19.99
CA VAL A 101 -14.80 -9.84 20.08
C VAL A 101 -15.32 -10.91 19.14
N GLN A 102 -14.92 -10.86 17.86
CA GLN A 102 -15.35 -11.82 16.85
C GLN A 102 -14.90 -13.25 17.17
N CYS A 103 -13.64 -13.45 17.61
CA CYS A 103 -13.15 -14.77 18.04
C CYS A 103 -13.94 -15.33 19.22
N VAL A 104 -14.28 -14.50 20.20
CA VAL A 104 -15.09 -14.94 21.36
C VAL A 104 -16.50 -15.34 20.94
N GLN A 105 -17.09 -14.66 19.94
CA GLN A 105 -18.38 -15.04 19.37
C GLN A 105 -18.35 -16.38 18.63
N PHE A 106 -17.19 -16.89 18.21
CA PHE A 106 -17.07 -18.26 17.70
C PHE A 106 -17.09 -19.32 18.79
N LEU A 107 -16.71 -18.96 20.02
CA LEU A 107 -16.81 -19.85 21.17
C LEU A 107 -18.24 -19.93 21.69
N ASP A 108 -19.00 -18.85 21.57
CA ASP A 108 -20.43 -18.76 21.87
C ASP A 108 -21.10 -17.71 20.97
N GLU A 109 -21.87 -18.17 19.98
CA GLU A 109 -22.54 -17.33 18.97
C GLU A 109 -23.58 -16.37 19.57
N ASN A 110 -24.04 -16.63 20.80
CA ASN A 110 -25.01 -15.79 21.50
C ASN A 110 -24.34 -14.79 22.47
N ALA A 111 -23.02 -14.85 22.62
CA ALA A 111 -22.28 -13.93 23.46
C ALA A 111 -22.31 -12.51 22.86
N ALA A 112 -22.46 -11.51 23.72
CA ALA A 112 -22.32 -10.09 23.38
C ALA A 112 -21.10 -9.50 24.11
N PRO A 113 -19.88 -10.01 23.84
CA PRO A 113 -18.69 -9.61 24.57
C PRO A 113 -18.40 -8.12 24.35
N ILE A 114 -17.99 -7.44 25.41
CA ILE A 114 -17.38 -6.12 25.33
C ILE A 114 -15.92 -6.28 25.73
N ILE A 115 -15.00 -5.99 24.81
CA ILE A 115 -13.57 -6.14 25.03
C ILE A 115 -12.90 -4.80 24.74
N ARG A 116 -11.99 -4.39 25.63
CA ARG A 116 -11.06 -3.27 25.38
C ARG A 116 -9.63 -3.77 25.52
N SER A 117 -8.75 -3.27 24.67
CA SER A 117 -7.32 -3.59 24.71
C SER A 117 -6.48 -2.38 25.13
N ALA A 118 -5.36 -2.65 25.78
CA ALA A 118 -4.33 -1.66 26.09
C ALA A 118 -2.96 -2.34 26.12
N THR A 119 -1.89 -1.58 25.88
CA THR A 119 -0.51 -2.05 26.06
C THR A 119 0.03 -1.53 27.38
N THR A 120 0.44 -2.42 28.27
CA THR A 120 1.06 -2.12 29.56
C THR A 120 2.57 -2.28 29.48
N TYR A 121 3.30 -1.21 29.77
CA TYR A 121 4.76 -1.20 29.80
C TYR A 121 5.26 -1.25 31.24
N VAL A 122 6.27 -2.10 31.49
CA VAL A 122 7.01 -2.16 32.76
C VAL A 122 8.45 -1.77 32.48
N ILE A 123 8.89 -0.68 33.11
CA ILE A 123 10.24 -0.14 32.96
C ILE A 123 11.02 -0.41 34.25
N GLU A 124 12.07 -1.21 34.15
CA GLU A 124 12.94 -1.57 35.26
C GLU A 124 14.28 -0.82 35.18
N GLY A 125 14.79 -0.39 36.34
CA GLY A 125 16.06 0.34 36.47
C GLY A 125 15.93 1.61 37.30
N THR A 126 17.02 2.34 37.47
CA THR A 126 17.03 3.61 38.20
C THR A 126 16.62 4.76 37.26
N VAL A 127 15.32 4.88 36.99
CA VAL A 127 14.77 5.87 36.04
C VAL A 127 14.27 7.11 36.80
N THR A 128 14.78 8.28 36.43
CA THR A 128 14.31 9.56 36.98
C THR A 128 12.90 9.91 36.45
N ASP A 129 12.21 10.85 37.10
CA ASP A 129 10.88 11.29 36.62
C ASP A 129 10.92 11.86 35.20
N ALA A 130 11.96 12.65 34.87
CA ALA A 130 12.13 13.22 33.54
C ALA A 130 12.38 12.15 32.46
N GLU A 131 13.19 11.13 32.77
CA GLU A 131 13.44 10.00 31.86
C GLU A 131 12.18 9.16 31.65
N PHE A 132 11.39 8.93 32.71
CA PHE A 132 10.14 8.18 32.60
C PHE A 132 9.10 8.91 31.75
N GLU A 133 8.95 10.23 31.90
CA GLU A 133 8.08 11.02 31.04
C GLU A 133 8.56 11.05 29.58
N ALA A 134 9.87 11.08 29.33
CA ALA A 134 10.41 10.95 27.98
C ALA A 134 10.07 9.58 27.33
N ILE A 135 10.11 8.50 28.11
CA ILE A 135 9.70 7.15 27.65
C ILE A 135 8.20 7.13 27.35
N LYS A 136 7.37 7.74 28.21
CA LYS A 136 5.91 7.84 27.96
C LYS A 136 5.61 8.62 26.68
N HIS A 137 6.23 9.78 26.46
CA HIS A 137 6.08 10.55 25.23
C HIS A 137 6.58 9.81 23.98
N HIS A 138 7.53 8.88 24.12
CA HIS A 138 7.96 8.03 23.00
C HIS A 138 6.90 6.99 22.64
N CYS A 139 6.25 6.39 23.65
CA CYS A 139 5.28 5.30 23.50
C CYS A 139 3.83 5.78 23.24
N ILE A 140 3.48 6.99 23.66
CA ILE A 140 2.13 7.56 23.52
C ILE A 140 2.16 8.58 22.40
N ASN A 141 1.33 8.37 21.38
CA ASN A 141 1.02 9.42 20.43
C ASN A 141 -0.30 10.09 20.85
N PRO A 142 -0.27 11.34 21.36
CA PRO A 142 -1.46 12.00 21.90
C PRO A 142 -2.58 12.20 20.88
N VAL A 143 -2.28 12.05 19.58
CA VAL A 143 -3.25 12.16 18.49
C VAL A 143 -4.16 10.94 18.40
N ASP A 144 -3.67 9.73 18.78
CA ASP A 144 -4.42 8.48 18.60
C ASP A 144 -4.58 7.65 19.89
N SER A 145 -3.74 7.89 20.89
CA SER A 145 -3.62 7.08 22.08
C SER A 145 -3.45 7.94 23.33
N ARG A 146 -3.82 7.36 24.46
CA ARG A 146 -3.71 8.01 25.77
C ARG A 146 -3.25 7.02 26.82
N GLU A 147 -2.74 7.56 27.92
CA GLU A 147 -2.52 6.78 29.12
C GLU A 147 -3.87 6.35 29.73
N THR A 148 -3.92 5.11 30.22
CA THR A 148 -5.08 4.54 30.90
C THR A 148 -4.66 3.99 32.27
N GLY A 149 -5.54 4.17 33.26
CA GLY A 149 -5.24 3.83 34.65
C GLY A 149 -5.08 2.32 34.88
N LEU A 150 -4.38 1.96 35.96
CA LEU A 150 -4.30 0.59 36.45
C LEU A 150 -5.56 0.16 37.22
N GLU A 151 -6.43 1.11 37.59
CA GLU A 151 -7.72 0.81 38.22
C GLU A 151 -8.61 0.04 37.24
N LYS A 152 -9.29 -0.99 37.75
CA LYS A 152 -10.19 -1.80 36.94
C LYS A 152 -11.55 -1.11 36.87
N PRO A 153 -12.12 -0.87 35.67
CA PRO A 153 -13.44 -0.26 35.57
C PRO A 153 -14.53 -1.16 36.16
N GLU A 154 -15.61 -0.55 36.64
CA GLU A 154 -16.78 -1.30 37.13
C GLU A 154 -17.61 -1.91 35.99
N THR A 155 -17.63 -1.24 34.83
CA THR A 155 -18.27 -1.68 33.59
C THR A 155 -17.53 -1.08 32.38
N LEU A 156 -17.55 -1.79 31.26
CA LEU A 156 -17.05 -1.36 29.96
C LEU A 156 -18.17 -0.79 29.09
N VAL A 157 -19.43 -1.00 29.47
CA VAL A 157 -20.60 -0.41 28.83
C VAL A 157 -20.50 1.10 28.90
N THR A 158 -20.51 1.75 27.73
CA THR A 158 -20.50 3.20 27.63
C THR A 158 -21.90 3.68 27.29
N VAL A 159 -22.47 4.51 28.17
CA VAL A 159 -23.76 5.16 27.93
C VAL A 159 -23.48 6.51 27.28
N PHE A 160 -23.89 6.66 26.03
CA PHE A 160 -23.82 7.94 25.33
C PHE A 160 -25.15 8.67 25.53
N PRO A 161 -25.14 9.96 25.95
CA PRO A 161 -26.35 10.76 25.95
C PRO A 161 -26.86 10.93 24.52
N ASP A 162 -28.18 11.07 24.37
CA ASP A 162 -28.76 11.45 23.08
C ASP A 162 -28.22 12.84 22.69
N PRO A 163 -27.71 13.00 21.46
CA PRO A 163 -27.20 14.29 21.01
C PRO A 163 -28.34 15.31 20.89
N GLU A 164 -28.00 16.58 21.11
CA GLU A 164 -28.92 17.70 20.90
C GLU A 164 -29.30 17.83 19.42
N ASP A 165 -30.37 18.57 19.15
CA ASP A 165 -30.73 18.93 17.79
C ASP A 165 -29.66 19.83 17.16
N VAL A 166 -29.48 19.71 15.83
CA VAL A 166 -28.56 20.58 15.08
C VAL A 166 -28.96 22.05 15.26
N LYS A 167 -28.00 22.88 15.66
CA LYS A 167 -28.16 24.32 15.85
C LYS A 167 -28.56 25.02 14.53
N ILE A 168 -29.54 25.94 14.62
CA ILE A 168 -29.85 26.92 13.56
C ILE A 168 -29.21 28.26 13.94
N PHE A 169 -28.64 28.98 12.96
CA PHE A 169 -28.06 30.30 13.19
C PHE A 169 -29.10 31.40 13.05
N ASP A 170 -29.92 31.59 14.08
CA ASP A 170 -31.00 32.59 14.07
C ASP A 170 -30.48 34.00 13.72
N GLY A 171 -31.13 34.63 12.73
CA GLY A 171 -30.78 35.98 12.27
C GLY A 171 -29.58 36.05 11.33
N PHE A 172 -28.96 34.92 10.96
CA PHE A 172 -27.80 34.87 10.06
C PHE A 172 -28.01 35.65 8.75
N LYS A 173 -29.17 35.49 8.10
CA LYS A 173 -29.46 36.14 6.80
C LYS A 173 -29.50 37.67 6.85
N ASP A 174 -29.73 38.24 8.03
CA ASP A 174 -29.83 39.69 8.26
C ASP A 174 -28.73 40.22 9.20
N MET A 175 -27.81 39.35 9.62
CA MET A 175 -26.71 39.65 10.54
C MET A 175 -25.79 40.73 9.95
N ALA A 176 -25.46 41.74 10.77
CA ALA A 176 -24.53 42.79 10.37
C ALA A 176 -23.11 42.23 10.19
N GLU A 177 -22.29 42.86 9.34
CA GLU A 177 -20.97 42.31 8.99
C GLU A 177 -20.04 42.09 10.20
N ALA A 178 -20.10 42.96 11.22
CA ALA A 178 -19.29 42.82 12.43
C ALA A 178 -19.64 41.53 13.21
N ASP A 179 -20.93 41.29 13.45
CA ASP A 179 -21.42 40.09 14.15
C ASP A 179 -21.19 38.83 13.29
N LEU A 180 -21.31 38.95 11.97
CA LEU A 180 -21.02 37.86 11.03
C LEU A 180 -19.53 37.45 11.06
N LYS A 181 -18.62 38.42 11.21
CA LYS A 181 -17.18 38.16 11.38
C LYS A 181 -16.89 37.48 12.71
N GLU A 182 -17.55 37.88 13.78
CA GLU A 182 -17.41 37.22 15.08
C GLU A 182 -17.89 35.76 15.02
N LEU A 183 -19.05 35.53 14.39
CA LEU A 183 -19.55 34.18 14.14
C LEU A 183 -18.57 33.36 13.30
N TYR A 184 -18.10 33.88 12.17
CA TYR A 184 -17.10 33.22 11.31
C TYR A 184 -15.85 32.81 12.09
N ALA A 185 -15.29 33.72 12.89
CA ALA A 185 -14.11 33.46 13.72
C ALA A 185 -14.35 32.36 14.76
N SER A 186 -15.57 32.24 15.29
CA SER A 186 -15.93 31.20 16.27
C SER A 186 -16.03 29.79 15.68
N LEU A 187 -16.25 29.65 14.37
CA LEU A 187 -16.53 28.36 13.72
C LEU A 187 -15.28 27.62 13.23
N ASN A 188 -14.12 28.28 13.17
CA ASN A 188 -12.85 27.70 12.70
C ASN A 188 -12.95 27.03 11.30
N LEU A 189 -13.66 27.69 10.38
CA LEU A 189 -13.90 27.23 9.00
C LEU A 189 -12.62 27.33 8.14
N ALA A 190 -12.54 26.53 7.07
CA ALA A 190 -11.47 26.63 6.07
C ALA A 190 -11.80 27.62 4.94
N MET A 191 -13.08 27.78 4.61
CA MET A 191 -13.54 28.74 3.60
C MET A 191 -13.18 30.18 3.98
N THR A 192 -13.11 31.09 3.00
CA THR A 192 -12.81 32.49 3.24
C THR A 192 -14.03 33.24 3.79
N PHE A 193 -13.82 34.43 4.37
CA PHE A 193 -14.94 35.29 4.76
C PHE A 193 -15.81 35.72 3.56
N LYS A 194 -15.24 35.81 2.34
CA LYS A 194 -16.01 36.11 1.12
C LYS A 194 -16.98 34.97 0.80
N ASP A 195 -16.56 33.72 0.97
CA ASP A 195 -17.42 32.55 0.81
C ASP A 195 -18.55 32.59 1.86
N PHE A 196 -18.22 32.89 3.11
CA PHE A 196 -19.20 33.02 4.18
C PHE A 196 -20.26 34.12 3.89
N GLN A 197 -19.85 35.25 3.30
CA GLN A 197 -20.76 36.28 2.81
C GLN A 197 -21.58 35.81 1.58
N HIS A 198 -21.02 34.98 0.71
CA HIS A 198 -21.74 34.38 -0.41
C HIS A 198 -22.87 33.47 0.10
N ILE A 199 -22.59 32.66 1.12
CA ILE A 199 -23.57 31.85 1.84
C ILE A 199 -24.67 32.73 2.44
N GLN A 200 -24.31 33.81 3.15
CA GLN A 200 -25.30 34.75 3.69
C GLN A 200 -26.23 35.29 2.62
N LYS A 201 -25.69 35.70 1.45
CA LYS A 201 -26.49 36.22 0.33
C LYS A 201 -27.45 35.18 -0.24
N TYR A 202 -27.02 33.92 -0.36
CA TYR A 202 -27.87 32.82 -0.82
C TYR A 202 -29.04 32.58 0.14
N PHE A 203 -28.75 32.42 1.43
CA PHE A 203 -29.78 32.19 2.45
C PHE A 203 -30.72 33.38 2.62
N LYS A 204 -30.24 34.60 2.39
CA LYS A 204 -31.06 35.82 2.39
C LYS A 204 -31.98 35.94 1.18
N ASN A 205 -31.43 35.80 -0.01
CA ASN A 205 -32.10 36.20 -1.25
C ASN A 205 -32.88 35.04 -1.90
N GLU A 206 -32.33 33.82 -1.84
CA GLU A 206 -32.86 32.64 -2.52
C GLU A 206 -33.69 31.77 -1.57
N GLU A 207 -33.07 31.23 -0.51
CA GLU A 207 -33.73 30.30 0.42
C GLU A 207 -34.66 31.02 1.42
N LYS A 208 -34.39 32.30 1.71
CA LYS A 208 -35.18 33.18 2.61
C LYS A 208 -35.34 32.64 4.04
N ARG A 209 -34.38 31.84 4.51
CA ARG A 209 -34.31 31.23 5.85
C ARG A 209 -32.89 31.30 6.40
N ASP A 210 -32.75 31.03 7.70
CA ASP A 210 -31.44 30.88 8.30
C ASP A 210 -30.89 29.45 8.09
N PRO A 211 -29.56 29.29 7.94
CA PRO A 211 -28.92 27.99 7.75
C PRO A 211 -28.76 27.22 9.07
N SER A 212 -28.66 25.90 8.96
CA SER A 212 -28.21 25.04 10.05
C SER A 212 -26.68 25.05 10.19
N MET A 213 -26.16 24.61 11.34
CA MET A 213 -24.74 24.28 11.53
C MET A 213 -24.25 23.28 10.48
N THR A 214 -25.05 22.25 10.18
CA THR A 214 -24.68 21.22 9.21
C THR A 214 -24.54 21.80 7.82
N GLU A 215 -25.39 22.74 7.40
CA GLU A 215 -25.29 23.37 6.07
C GLU A 215 -24.00 24.18 5.93
N ILE A 216 -23.62 24.94 6.95
CA ILE A 216 -22.35 25.67 6.96
C ILE A 216 -21.17 24.69 6.90
N ARG A 217 -21.20 23.61 7.67
CA ARG A 217 -20.12 22.60 7.69
C ARG A 217 -20.02 21.81 6.39
N VAL A 218 -21.14 21.43 5.80
CA VAL A 218 -21.18 20.77 4.48
C VAL A 218 -20.58 21.70 3.43
N LEU A 219 -20.97 22.97 3.38
CA LEU A 219 -20.38 23.94 2.43
C LEU A 219 -18.88 24.17 2.68
N ASP A 220 -18.44 24.22 3.95
CA ASP A 220 -17.01 24.33 4.31
C ASP A 220 -16.19 23.17 3.78
N THR A 221 -16.73 21.95 3.84
CA THR A 221 -16.05 20.78 3.29
C THR A 221 -16.16 20.71 1.77
N TYR A 222 -17.35 20.96 1.21
CA TYR A 222 -17.62 20.88 -0.24
C TYR A 222 -16.82 21.89 -1.04
N TRP A 223 -16.55 23.08 -0.49
CA TRP A 223 -15.76 24.14 -1.11
C TRP A 223 -14.32 24.23 -0.60
N SER A 224 -13.88 23.25 0.18
CA SER A 224 -12.47 23.20 0.60
C SER A 224 -11.56 23.01 -0.61
N ASP A 225 -10.32 23.51 -0.49
CA ASP A 225 -9.31 23.39 -1.54
C ASP A 225 -9.05 21.93 -1.93
N HIS A 226 -9.11 21.02 -0.95
CA HIS A 226 -8.95 19.58 -1.16
C HIS A 226 -10.05 18.95 -2.03
N CYS A 227 -11.30 19.42 -1.91
CA CYS A 227 -12.44 18.84 -2.65
C CYS A 227 -12.66 19.47 -4.03
N ARG A 228 -12.31 20.75 -4.20
CA ARG A 228 -12.64 21.52 -5.42
C ARG A 228 -11.45 22.20 -6.09
N HIS A 229 -10.24 21.98 -5.58
CA HIS A 229 -9.01 22.52 -6.17
C HIS A 229 -9.11 24.03 -6.37
N THR A 230 -9.58 24.74 -5.34
CA THR A 230 -9.88 26.19 -5.42
C THR A 230 -8.66 26.99 -5.85
N THR A 231 -7.47 26.64 -5.34
CA THR A 231 -6.18 27.22 -5.73
C THR A 231 -5.89 27.01 -7.21
N PHE A 232 -6.14 25.81 -7.73
CA PHE A 232 -5.95 25.51 -9.15
C PHE A 232 -6.99 26.20 -10.03
N SER A 233 -8.17 26.50 -9.48
CA SER A 233 -9.27 27.17 -10.17
C SER A 233 -9.22 28.70 -10.05
N THR A 234 -8.30 29.27 -9.27
CA THR A 234 -8.11 30.73 -9.15
C THR A 234 -7.68 31.34 -10.48
N GLU A 235 -8.33 32.43 -10.88
CA GLU A 235 -8.03 33.15 -12.12
C GLU A 235 -6.67 33.85 -12.04
N LEU A 236 -5.81 33.62 -13.04
CA LEU A 236 -4.51 34.28 -13.19
C LEU A 236 -4.66 35.50 -14.11
N THR A 237 -4.91 36.67 -13.51
CA THR A 237 -5.26 37.90 -14.25
C THR A 237 -4.05 38.56 -14.92
N SER A 238 -2.84 38.30 -14.43
CA SER A 238 -1.60 38.76 -15.06
C SER A 238 -0.43 37.82 -14.74
N VAL A 239 0.38 37.53 -15.76
CA VAL A 239 1.62 36.76 -15.66
C VAL A 239 2.78 37.63 -16.11
N LYS A 240 3.81 37.78 -15.29
CA LYS A 240 5.05 38.51 -15.60
C LYS A 240 6.23 37.56 -15.50
N PHE A 241 7.16 37.66 -16.45
CA PHE A 241 8.40 36.88 -16.44
C PHE A 241 9.57 37.79 -16.06
N ASP A 242 10.31 37.39 -15.04
CA ASP A 242 11.58 38.02 -14.70
C ASP A 242 12.60 37.86 -15.85
N GLU A 243 13.70 38.62 -15.80
CA GLU A 243 14.81 38.44 -16.74
C GLU A 243 15.67 37.24 -16.34
N GLY A 244 16.18 36.48 -17.31
CA GLY A 244 17.08 35.35 -17.04
C GLY A 244 17.41 34.50 -18.26
N ASP A 245 18.36 33.58 -18.09
CA ASP A 245 18.96 32.78 -19.17
C ASP A 245 17.96 31.88 -19.92
N TYR A 246 16.93 31.40 -19.21
CA TYR A 246 15.93 30.46 -19.74
C TYR A 246 14.54 31.11 -19.93
N LYS A 247 14.46 32.45 -19.99
CA LYS A 247 13.19 33.16 -20.21
C LYS A 247 12.54 32.76 -21.54
N ALA A 248 13.33 32.75 -22.61
CA ALA A 248 12.84 32.51 -23.97
C ALA A 248 12.05 31.19 -24.14
N PRO A 249 12.55 30.01 -23.72
CA PRO A 249 11.79 28.77 -23.85
C PRO A 249 10.53 28.75 -22.97
N ILE A 250 10.58 29.30 -21.75
CA ILE A 250 9.44 29.30 -20.82
C ILE A 250 8.31 30.22 -21.34
N GLU A 251 8.66 31.43 -21.77
CA GLU A 251 7.70 32.41 -22.31
C GLU A 251 7.07 31.89 -23.61
N LYS A 252 7.87 31.26 -24.49
CA LYS A 252 7.36 30.62 -25.71
C LYS A 252 6.35 29.51 -25.39
N THR A 253 6.64 28.64 -24.43
CA THR A 253 5.69 27.59 -24.01
C THR A 253 4.38 28.18 -23.47
N TYR A 254 4.47 29.29 -22.74
CA TYR A 254 3.28 30.00 -22.26
C TYR A 254 2.45 30.60 -23.41
N GLU A 255 3.08 31.19 -24.43
CA GLU A 255 2.40 31.67 -25.63
C GLU A 255 1.68 30.51 -26.37
N GLU A 256 2.35 29.37 -26.52
CA GLU A 256 1.75 28.17 -27.13
C GLU A 256 0.57 27.62 -26.32
N TYR A 257 0.65 27.68 -24.99
CA TYR A 257 -0.46 27.37 -24.09
C TYR A 257 -1.63 28.34 -24.29
N LEU A 258 -1.38 29.65 -24.32
CA LEU A 258 -2.43 30.67 -24.52
C LEU A 258 -3.14 30.52 -25.86
N ASP A 259 -2.38 30.19 -26.92
CA ASP A 259 -2.94 29.89 -28.23
C ASP A 259 -3.83 28.64 -28.20
N ALA A 260 -3.38 27.57 -27.51
CA ALA A 260 -4.19 26.37 -27.31
C ALA A 260 -5.47 26.67 -26.52
N HIS A 261 -5.37 27.43 -25.42
CA HIS A 261 -6.49 27.88 -24.60
C HIS A 261 -7.53 28.64 -25.43
N LYS A 262 -7.08 29.67 -26.16
CA LYS A 262 -7.96 30.49 -27.01
C LYS A 262 -8.66 29.69 -28.09
N ASN A 263 -7.95 28.73 -28.70
CA ASN A 263 -8.51 27.88 -29.74
C ASN A 263 -9.51 26.87 -29.16
N MET A 264 -9.19 26.25 -28.02
CA MET A 264 -10.02 25.22 -27.38
C MET A 264 -11.33 25.80 -26.81
N TYR A 265 -11.29 27.01 -26.26
CA TYR A 265 -12.45 27.67 -25.65
C TYR A 265 -13.01 28.83 -26.47
N LYS A 266 -12.85 28.78 -27.79
CA LYS A 266 -13.38 29.82 -28.68
C LYS A 266 -14.89 30.02 -28.46
N GLY A 267 -15.29 31.21 -27.99
CA GLY A 267 -16.69 31.57 -27.72
C GLY A 267 -17.21 31.18 -26.33
N ARG A 268 -16.32 30.81 -25.39
CA ARG A 268 -16.63 30.53 -23.99
C ARG A 268 -16.02 31.61 -23.10
N ASP A 269 -16.80 32.62 -22.76
CA ASP A 269 -16.35 33.74 -21.90
C ASP A 269 -16.30 33.34 -20.41
N ASP A 270 -16.80 32.16 -20.05
CA ASP A 270 -16.75 31.57 -18.71
C ASP A 270 -15.45 30.81 -18.42
N LYS A 271 -14.51 30.75 -19.38
CA LYS A 271 -13.23 30.05 -19.25
C LYS A 271 -12.08 31.05 -19.21
N PHE A 272 -11.32 31.02 -18.14
CA PHE A 272 -10.17 31.90 -17.87
C PHE A 272 -8.91 31.08 -17.57
N VAL A 273 -7.76 31.74 -17.65
CA VAL A 273 -6.45 31.12 -17.40
C VAL A 273 -6.31 30.82 -15.90
N CYS A 274 -6.11 29.56 -15.56
CA CYS A 274 -5.86 29.07 -14.21
C CYS A 274 -4.93 27.84 -14.24
N LEU A 275 -4.42 27.40 -13.08
CA LEU A 275 -3.51 26.24 -13.04
C LEU A 275 -4.23 24.95 -13.47
N MET A 276 -5.51 24.78 -13.13
CA MET A 276 -6.34 23.64 -13.57
C MET A 276 -6.41 23.58 -15.10
N ASP A 277 -6.60 24.73 -15.73
CA ASP A 277 -6.66 24.79 -17.17
C ASP A 277 -5.30 24.43 -17.81
N LEU A 278 -4.21 25.00 -17.29
CA LEU A 278 -2.86 24.70 -17.73
C LEU A 278 -2.53 23.19 -17.61
N ALA A 279 -2.91 22.56 -16.51
CA ALA A 279 -2.73 21.12 -16.28
C ALA A 279 -3.48 20.26 -17.32
N LEU A 280 -4.70 20.66 -17.69
CA LEU A 280 -5.56 19.90 -18.60
C LEU A 280 -5.36 20.21 -20.10
N MET A 281 -4.70 21.32 -20.44
CA MET A 281 -4.67 21.85 -21.81
C MET A 281 -3.98 20.90 -22.79
N ALA A 282 -2.85 20.29 -22.40
CA ALA A 282 -2.14 19.35 -23.25
C ALA A 282 -3.03 18.14 -23.62
N MET A 283 -3.69 17.54 -22.62
CA MET A 283 -4.62 16.44 -22.84
C MET A 283 -5.76 16.83 -23.78
N LYS A 284 -6.42 17.98 -23.55
CA LYS A 284 -7.53 18.45 -24.39
C LYS A 284 -7.08 18.66 -25.84
N LYS A 285 -5.90 19.28 -26.04
CA LYS A 285 -5.32 19.49 -27.36
C LYS A 285 -4.98 18.17 -28.05
N LEU A 286 -4.26 17.28 -27.38
CA LEU A 286 -3.87 15.97 -27.93
C LEU A 286 -5.09 15.08 -28.22
N LYS A 287 -6.14 15.15 -27.39
CA LYS A 287 -7.43 14.49 -27.65
C LYS A 287 -8.10 15.05 -28.91
N ALA A 288 -8.14 16.37 -29.08
CA ALA A 288 -8.68 17.00 -30.30
C ALA A 288 -7.87 16.67 -31.56
N GLU A 289 -6.56 16.39 -31.41
CA GLU A 289 -5.67 15.89 -32.48
C GLU A 289 -5.83 14.38 -32.74
N GLY A 290 -6.65 13.66 -31.98
CA GLY A 290 -6.91 12.22 -32.16
C GLY A 290 -5.88 11.30 -31.49
N LYS A 291 -5.05 11.79 -30.58
CA LYS A 291 -3.99 11.02 -29.89
C LYS A 291 -4.43 10.36 -28.58
N LEU A 292 -5.72 10.45 -28.25
CA LEU A 292 -6.31 9.87 -27.03
C LEU A 292 -7.64 9.17 -27.33
N ALA A 293 -7.61 8.21 -28.26
CA ALA A 293 -8.81 7.47 -28.70
C ALA A 293 -9.18 6.30 -27.76
N ASP A 294 -8.23 5.89 -26.91
CA ASP A 294 -8.33 4.78 -25.96
C ASP A 294 -8.88 5.19 -24.60
N GLN A 295 -9.04 6.49 -24.30
CA GLN A 295 -9.65 6.94 -23.05
C GLN A 295 -11.11 6.48 -22.95
N GLU A 296 -11.50 5.92 -21.81
CA GLU A 296 -12.91 5.62 -21.55
C GLU A 296 -13.73 6.92 -21.43
N GLU A 297 -14.85 6.99 -22.14
CA GLU A 297 -15.81 8.09 -21.98
C GLU A 297 -16.84 7.70 -20.90
N SER A 298 -16.81 8.42 -19.78
CA SER A 298 -17.65 8.16 -18.61
C SER A 298 -17.84 9.44 -17.78
N ASP A 299 -18.98 9.55 -17.11
CA ASP A 299 -19.26 10.59 -16.10
C ASP A 299 -18.69 10.21 -14.71
N GLU A 300 -18.05 9.04 -14.59
CA GLU A 300 -17.40 8.53 -13.38
C GLU A 300 -15.88 8.59 -13.55
N ILE A 301 -15.23 9.61 -12.98
CA ILE A 301 -13.84 10.00 -13.29
C ILE A 301 -12.95 10.01 -12.02
N ASN A 302 -13.13 9.03 -11.12
CA ASN A 302 -12.31 8.97 -9.90
C ASN A 302 -10.88 8.47 -10.15
N ALA A 303 -10.70 7.66 -11.21
CA ALA A 303 -9.41 7.16 -11.67
C ALA A 303 -9.25 7.35 -13.18
N CYS A 304 -8.01 7.41 -13.65
CA CYS A 304 -7.71 7.33 -15.08
C CYS A 304 -8.26 6.01 -15.62
N SER A 305 -8.81 6.02 -16.84
CA SER A 305 -9.38 4.82 -17.46
C SER A 305 -9.10 4.78 -18.95
N ILE A 306 -8.55 3.66 -19.41
CA ILE A 306 -8.32 3.37 -20.82
C ILE A 306 -8.88 2.01 -21.20
N VAL A 307 -9.29 1.89 -22.47
CA VAL A 307 -9.84 0.69 -23.07
C VAL A 307 -8.73 0.04 -23.88
N VAL A 308 -8.35 -1.18 -23.50
CA VAL A 308 -7.25 -1.91 -24.14
C VAL A 308 -7.67 -3.32 -24.55
N PRO A 309 -7.12 -3.86 -25.65
CA PRO A 309 -7.28 -5.26 -26.00
C PRO A 309 -6.40 -6.13 -25.08
N VAL A 310 -7.01 -7.12 -24.43
CA VAL A 310 -6.32 -8.12 -23.60
C VAL A 310 -6.51 -9.49 -24.25
N ASP A 311 -5.41 -10.23 -24.37
CA ASP A 311 -5.47 -11.61 -24.84
C ASP A 311 -5.91 -12.53 -23.69
N VAL A 312 -6.99 -13.28 -23.89
CA VAL A 312 -7.51 -14.30 -22.99
C VAL A 312 -7.61 -15.63 -23.73
N ASP A 313 -6.71 -16.56 -23.41
CA ASP A 313 -6.58 -17.87 -24.08
C ASP A 313 -6.48 -17.76 -25.63
N GLY A 314 -5.76 -16.75 -26.13
CA GLY A 314 -5.56 -16.52 -27.57
C GLY A 314 -6.67 -15.72 -28.25
N LYS A 315 -7.64 -15.16 -27.50
CA LYS A 315 -8.71 -14.30 -28.03
C LYS A 315 -8.60 -12.90 -27.44
N GLU A 316 -8.75 -11.88 -28.29
CA GLU A 316 -8.78 -10.50 -27.83
C GLU A 316 -10.15 -10.14 -27.23
N GLU A 317 -10.13 -9.62 -26.02
CA GLU A 317 -11.28 -9.06 -25.31
C GLU A 317 -11.00 -7.58 -24.96
N GLU A 318 -12.03 -6.74 -24.93
CA GLU A 318 -11.90 -5.36 -24.45
C GLU A 318 -11.91 -5.30 -22.92
N TRP A 319 -10.90 -4.65 -22.35
CA TRP A 319 -10.75 -4.45 -20.92
C TRP A 319 -10.58 -2.98 -20.59
N LEU A 320 -11.05 -2.60 -19.42
CA LEU A 320 -10.72 -1.34 -18.77
C LEU A 320 -9.45 -1.54 -17.96
N ILE A 321 -8.47 -0.66 -18.17
CA ILE A 321 -7.29 -0.52 -17.31
C ILE A 321 -7.38 0.84 -16.63
N ASN A 322 -7.41 0.80 -15.30
CA ASN A 322 -7.50 1.98 -14.46
C ASN A 322 -6.20 2.20 -13.72
N PHE A 323 -5.86 3.46 -13.52
CA PHE A 323 -4.72 3.84 -12.70
C PHE A 323 -4.97 5.17 -12.02
N LYS A 324 -4.37 5.34 -10.84
CA LYS A 324 -4.55 6.53 -10.01
C LYS A 324 -3.32 6.70 -9.14
N ASN A 325 -2.88 7.95 -8.99
CA ASN A 325 -1.99 8.37 -7.90
C ASN A 325 -2.79 9.21 -6.90
N GLU A 326 -2.37 9.14 -5.65
CA GLU A 326 -3.03 9.78 -4.51
C GLU A 326 -1.99 10.19 -3.46
N THR A 327 -2.32 11.17 -2.62
CA THR A 327 -1.37 11.68 -1.62
C THR A 327 -2.00 11.96 -0.26
N HIS A 328 -1.26 11.67 0.81
CA HIS A 328 -1.71 11.88 2.19
C HIS A 328 -0.63 12.56 3.04
N ASN A 329 -0.04 13.63 2.50
CA ASN A 329 1.09 14.35 3.12
C ASN A 329 0.78 14.88 4.54
N HIS A 330 -0.39 15.50 4.73
CA HIS A 330 -0.75 16.11 6.01
C HIS A 330 -1.04 15.08 7.12
N PRO A 331 -1.93 14.09 6.91
CA PRO A 331 -2.16 13.07 7.93
C PRO A 331 -0.88 12.32 8.30
N THR A 332 -0.04 12.00 7.31
CA THR A 332 1.20 11.22 7.54
C THR A 332 2.26 12.02 8.30
N GLU A 333 2.23 13.35 8.27
CA GLU A 333 3.13 14.18 9.07
C GLU A 333 2.78 14.16 10.56
N ILE A 334 1.49 14.03 10.88
CA ILE A 334 0.95 14.06 12.25
C ILE A 334 0.94 12.65 12.85
N GLU A 335 0.33 11.70 12.16
CA GLU A 335 0.24 10.29 12.55
C GLU A 335 0.66 9.43 11.35
N PRO A 336 1.94 9.06 11.25
CA PRO A 336 2.48 8.48 10.03
C PRO A 336 1.89 7.13 9.65
N PHE A 337 1.48 6.30 10.62
CA PHE A 337 1.00 4.96 10.32
C PHE A 337 -0.37 5.02 9.64
N GLY A 338 -1.35 5.64 10.28
CA GLY A 338 -2.71 5.80 9.77
C GLY A 338 -2.77 6.68 8.53
N GLY A 339 -1.97 7.75 8.47
CA GLY A 339 -1.87 8.62 7.29
C GLY A 339 -1.41 7.86 6.04
N ALA A 340 -0.35 7.05 6.16
CA ALA A 340 0.16 6.28 5.03
C ALA A 340 -0.72 5.05 4.69
N ALA A 341 -1.34 4.41 5.68
CA ALA A 341 -2.29 3.32 5.46
C ALA A 341 -3.51 3.78 4.66
N THR A 342 -4.07 4.93 5.05
CA THR A 342 -5.26 5.51 4.39
C THR A 342 -4.94 6.14 3.03
N CYS A 343 -3.68 6.54 2.78
CA CYS A 343 -3.19 6.89 1.45
C CYS A 343 -3.48 5.77 0.43
N LEU A 344 -3.06 4.55 0.78
CA LEU A 344 -3.27 3.39 -0.07
C LEU A 344 -4.76 3.00 -0.14
N GLY A 345 -5.47 2.97 1.00
CA GLY A 345 -6.90 2.63 1.02
C GLY A 345 -7.75 3.56 0.14
N GLY A 346 -7.52 4.88 0.21
CA GLY A 346 -8.16 5.85 -0.69
C GLY A 346 -7.84 5.57 -2.16
N ALA A 347 -6.54 5.41 -2.47
CA ALA A 347 -6.10 5.11 -3.83
C ALA A 347 -6.72 3.82 -4.40
N ILE A 348 -6.98 2.80 -3.59
CA ILE A 348 -7.62 1.55 -4.03
C ILE A 348 -9.11 1.75 -4.31
N ARG A 349 -9.80 2.54 -3.49
CA ARG A 349 -11.25 2.78 -3.67
C ARG A 349 -11.57 3.61 -4.91
N ASP A 350 -10.66 4.47 -5.34
CA ASP A 350 -10.80 5.28 -6.55
C ASP A 350 -11.05 4.39 -7.81
N PRO A 351 -10.19 3.42 -8.20
CA PRO A 351 -10.50 2.49 -9.29
C PRO A 351 -11.64 1.51 -8.97
N LEU A 352 -11.85 1.15 -7.69
CA LEU A 352 -12.99 0.31 -7.31
C LEU A 352 -14.32 0.98 -7.61
N SER A 353 -14.41 2.31 -7.49
CA SER A 353 -15.60 3.06 -7.91
C SER A 353 -15.93 2.80 -9.39
N GLY A 354 -14.92 2.57 -10.24
CA GLY A 354 -15.05 2.11 -11.63
C GLY A 354 -15.33 0.61 -11.81
N ARG A 355 -15.65 -0.12 -10.74
CA ARG A 355 -15.87 -1.58 -10.69
C ARG A 355 -14.66 -2.42 -11.13
N THR A 356 -13.46 -1.89 -10.91
CA THR A 356 -12.22 -2.58 -11.30
C THR A 356 -11.52 -3.24 -10.13
N TYR A 357 -10.85 -4.36 -10.39
CA TYR A 357 -10.05 -5.05 -9.38
C TYR A 357 -8.65 -4.46 -9.34
N VAL A 358 -8.27 -3.85 -8.22
CA VAL A 358 -6.93 -3.29 -8.01
C VAL A 358 -5.94 -4.40 -7.68
N TYR A 359 -4.90 -4.57 -8.50
CA TYR A 359 -3.99 -5.72 -8.43
C TYR A 359 -2.51 -5.35 -8.27
N GLN A 360 -2.16 -4.08 -8.45
CA GLN A 360 -0.79 -3.61 -8.25
C GLN A 360 -0.74 -2.24 -7.59
N ALA A 361 0.30 -2.00 -6.80
CA ALA A 361 0.61 -0.70 -6.20
C ALA A 361 2.09 -0.31 -6.37
N MET A 362 2.33 0.99 -6.37
CA MET A 362 3.62 1.66 -6.29
C MET A 362 3.59 2.67 -5.15
N ARG A 363 4.69 2.81 -4.41
CA ARG A 363 4.84 3.83 -3.36
C ARG A 363 6.07 4.69 -3.67
N VAL A 364 5.88 5.99 -3.86
CA VAL A 364 6.96 6.96 -4.14
C VAL A 364 6.88 8.09 -3.11
N THR A 365 7.84 8.17 -2.21
CA THR A 365 7.78 9.09 -1.06
C THR A 365 9.00 9.99 -0.96
N GLY A 366 8.90 11.04 -0.14
CA GLY A 366 9.94 12.04 0.03
C GLY A 366 10.16 12.38 1.50
N ALA A 367 11.41 12.40 1.95
CA ALA A 367 11.78 12.68 3.33
C ALA A 367 13.12 13.44 3.42
N ALA A 368 13.38 14.07 4.57
CA ALA A 368 14.73 14.51 4.90
C ALA A 368 15.57 13.32 5.42
N ASP A 369 16.86 13.55 5.62
CA ASP A 369 17.80 12.50 6.05
C ASP A 369 17.34 11.80 7.35
N PRO A 370 17.01 10.49 7.31
CA PRO A 370 16.52 9.75 8.47
C PRO A 370 17.65 9.24 9.38
N THR A 371 18.90 9.49 9.02
CA THR A 371 20.09 9.10 9.79
C THR A 371 20.51 10.15 10.82
N VAL A 372 19.98 11.37 10.72
CA VAL A 372 20.28 12.48 11.65
C VAL A 372 19.83 12.18 13.08
N SER A 373 20.50 12.82 14.04
CA SER A 373 20.19 12.64 15.45
C SER A 373 18.79 13.17 15.80
N VAL A 374 18.10 12.47 16.69
CA VAL A 374 16.80 12.91 17.26
C VAL A 374 16.89 14.28 17.89
N LYS A 375 18.06 14.64 18.44
CA LYS A 375 18.31 15.94 19.06
C LYS A 375 18.23 17.11 18.07
N GLU A 376 18.34 16.82 16.78
CA GLU A 376 18.24 17.80 15.68
C GLU A 376 16.81 17.92 15.16
N THR A 377 15.84 17.19 15.74
CA THR A 377 14.43 17.28 15.37
C THR A 377 13.90 18.68 15.66
N LEU A 378 13.26 19.30 14.66
CA LEU A 378 12.59 20.59 14.84
C LEU A 378 11.48 20.47 15.91
N LYS A 379 11.36 21.51 16.74
CA LYS A 379 10.29 21.58 17.74
C LYS A 379 8.92 21.49 17.05
N GLY A 380 8.02 20.67 17.61
CA GLY A 380 6.70 20.40 17.04
C GLY A 380 6.67 19.38 15.90
N LYS A 381 7.82 18.76 15.56
CA LYS A 381 7.90 17.71 14.54
C LYS A 381 8.26 16.35 15.11
N LEU A 382 7.84 15.29 14.42
CA LEU A 382 8.35 13.95 14.66
C LEU A 382 9.78 13.82 14.09
N PRO A 383 10.65 13.04 14.73
CA PRO A 383 11.98 12.77 14.17
C PRO A 383 11.87 12.02 12.83
N GLN A 384 12.71 12.38 11.86
CA GLN A 384 12.64 11.85 10.49
C GLN A 384 12.68 10.31 10.46
N LYS A 385 13.55 9.69 11.27
CA LYS A 385 13.61 8.22 11.41
C LYS A 385 12.28 7.58 11.83
N LYS A 386 11.56 8.20 12.79
CA LYS A 386 10.26 7.71 13.26
C LYS A 386 9.21 7.88 12.16
N LEU A 387 9.24 9.03 11.49
CA LEU A 387 8.34 9.37 10.39
C LEU A 387 8.44 8.36 9.23
N VAL A 388 9.65 8.07 8.72
CA VAL A 388 9.86 7.16 7.58
C VAL A 388 9.50 5.72 7.93
N ARG A 389 9.92 5.21 9.11
CA ARG A 389 9.62 3.83 9.55
C ARG A 389 8.13 3.62 9.77
N SER A 390 7.47 4.57 10.42
CA SER A 390 6.05 4.44 10.79
C SER A 390 5.14 4.57 9.56
N ALA A 391 5.45 5.47 8.62
CA ALA A 391 4.73 5.58 7.35
C ALA A 391 4.90 4.35 6.47
N ALA A 392 6.13 3.83 6.34
CA ALA A 392 6.38 2.58 5.63
C ALA A 392 5.60 1.42 6.24
N HIS A 393 5.55 1.33 7.57
CA HIS A 393 4.78 0.32 8.27
C HIS A 393 3.27 0.45 8.04
N GLY A 394 2.72 1.67 8.07
CA GLY A 394 1.31 1.94 7.79
C GLY A 394 0.87 1.49 6.39
N TYR A 395 1.60 1.96 5.36
CA TYR A 395 1.31 1.61 3.98
C TYR A 395 1.46 0.10 3.72
N SER A 396 2.57 -0.49 4.16
CA SER A 396 2.81 -1.94 3.97
C SER A 396 1.81 -2.79 4.74
N SER A 397 1.42 -2.40 5.95
CA SER A 397 0.40 -3.12 6.73
C SER A 397 -0.93 -3.18 5.97
N TYR A 398 -1.39 -2.04 5.44
CA TYR A 398 -2.63 -1.99 4.67
C TYR A 398 -2.56 -2.84 3.39
N GLY A 399 -1.50 -2.67 2.60
CA GLY A 399 -1.30 -3.39 1.33
C GLY A 399 -1.14 -4.90 1.50
N ASN A 400 -0.40 -5.34 2.53
CA ASN A 400 -0.18 -6.75 2.81
C ASN A 400 -1.49 -7.42 3.29
N GLN A 401 -2.25 -6.76 4.18
CA GLN A 401 -3.52 -7.28 4.70
C GLN A 401 -4.58 -7.37 3.60
N ILE A 402 -4.76 -6.31 2.80
CA ILE A 402 -5.74 -6.33 1.71
C ILE A 402 -5.33 -7.31 0.60
N GLY A 403 -4.05 -7.66 0.50
CA GLY A 403 -3.51 -8.61 -0.45
C GLY A 403 -3.19 -8.01 -1.81
N LEU A 404 -2.54 -6.85 -1.82
CA LEU A 404 -2.17 -6.08 -3.00
C LEU A 404 -0.66 -6.14 -3.26
N ALA A 405 -0.27 -6.51 -4.47
CA ALA A 405 1.14 -6.59 -4.84
C ALA A 405 1.74 -5.18 -5.01
N THR A 406 2.67 -4.81 -4.13
CA THR A 406 3.42 -3.57 -4.26
C THR A 406 4.70 -3.84 -5.06
N GLY A 407 4.66 -3.51 -6.35
CA GLY A 407 5.72 -3.86 -7.31
C GLY A 407 6.92 -2.93 -7.30
N ALA A 408 6.77 -1.71 -6.80
CA ALA A 408 7.85 -0.72 -6.71
C ALA A 408 7.67 0.19 -5.48
N VAL A 409 8.77 0.42 -4.76
CA VAL A 409 8.82 1.28 -3.57
C VAL A 409 10.09 2.12 -3.64
N LYS A 410 9.95 3.45 -3.49
CA LYS A 410 11.08 4.38 -3.44
C LYS A 410 10.86 5.47 -2.40
N GLU A 411 11.87 5.73 -1.58
CA GLU A 411 11.95 6.96 -0.78
C GLU A 411 13.05 7.87 -1.36
N ILE A 412 12.69 9.12 -1.66
CA ILE A 412 13.55 10.14 -2.24
C ILE A 412 13.96 11.10 -1.14
N TYR A 413 15.26 11.36 -0.99
CA TYR A 413 15.78 12.18 0.09
C TYR A 413 16.17 13.59 -0.39
N HIS A 414 15.60 14.60 0.26
CA HIS A 414 15.94 16.01 0.06
C HIS A 414 15.82 16.77 1.40
N PRO A 415 16.77 17.67 1.75
CA PRO A 415 16.74 18.41 3.01
C PRO A 415 15.43 19.15 3.29
N ASP A 416 14.84 19.75 2.27
CA ASP A 416 13.64 20.60 2.41
C ASP A 416 12.35 19.81 2.72
N TYR A 417 12.35 18.48 2.57
CA TYR A 417 11.26 17.65 3.10
C TYR A 417 11.22 17.62 4.63
N VAL A 418 12.20 18.23 5.32
CA VAL A 418 12.10 18.52 6.75
C VAL A 418 10.94 19.46 7.05
N ALA A 419 10.45 20.25 6.08
CA ALA A 419 9.23 21.03 6.20
C ALA A 419 8.01 20.12 6.37
N LYS A 420 7.85 19.16 5.47
CA LYS A 420 6.76 18.17 5.47
C LYS A 420 7.08 17.06 4.49
N ARG A 421 6.86 15.80 4.88
CA ARG A 421 7.11 14.65 4.00
C ARG A 421 6.20 14.66 2.77
N MET A 422 6.62 13.90 1.77
CA MET A 422 5.80 13.51 0.63
C MET A 422 5.38 12.04 0.79
N GLU A 423 4.08 11.76 0.81
CA GLU A 423 3.50 10.42 0.82
C GLU A 423 2.62 10.26 -0.42
N ILE A 424 3.07 9.49 -1.41
CA ILE A 424 2.32 9.21 -2.64
C ILE A 424 2.19 7.69 -2.83
N GLY A 425 0.95 7.26 -3.05
CA GLY A 425 0.62 5.92 -3.52
C GLY A 425 0.08 5.98 -4.94
N ALA A 426 0.41 5.00 -5.78
CA ALA A 426 -0.18 4.82 -7.09
C ALA A 426 -0.64 3.36 -7.28
N VAL A 427 -1.74 3.15 -7.98
CA VAL A 427 -2.35 1.81 -8.14
C VAL A 427 -2.77 1.52 -9.57
N MET A 428 -2.88 0.23 -9.88
CA MET A 428 -3.40 -0.31 -11.15
C MET A 428 -4.63 -1.19 -10.89
N GLY A 429 -5.72 -0.94 -11.61
CA GLY A 429 -6.94 -1.73 -11.61
C GLY A 429 -7.32 -2.23 -13.00
N ALA A 430 -8.06 -3.33 -13.07
CA ALA A 430 -8.57 -3.86 -14.33
C ALA A 430 -9.95 -4.52 -14.19
N ALA A 431 -10.75 -4.45 -15.26
CA ALA A 431 -11.99 -5.21 -15.41
C ALA A 431 -12.31 -5.49 -16.89
N PRO A 432 -12.99 -6.60 -17.21
CA PRO A 432 -13.56 -6.80 -18.54
C PRO A 432 -14.57 -5.68 -18.82
N ARG A 433 -14.50 -5.02 -19.98
CA ARG A 433 -15.39 -3.89 -20.27
C ARG A 433 -16.87 -4.29 -20.22
N ARG A 434 -17.19 -5.51 -20.66
CA ARG A 434 -18.54 -6.09 -20.63
C ARG A 434 -19.13 -6.25 -19.22
N ALA A 435 -18.30 -6.27 -18.18
CA ALA A 435 -18.73 -6.43 -16.80
C ALA A 435 -19.12 -5.10 -16.13
N VAL A 436 -18.81 -3.97 -16.77
CA VAL A 436 -19.03 -2.62 -16.24
C VAL A 436 -20.09 -1.91 -17.06
N ILE A 437 -21.22 -1.60 -16.44
CA ILE A 437 -22.21 -0.70 -17.03
C ILE A 437 -21.89 0.75 -16.66
N ARG A 438 -22.17 1.68 -17.58
CA ARG A 438 -22.05 3.13 -17.37
C ARG A 438 -23.42 3.75 -17.63
N GLU A 439 -24.20 3.90 -16.56
CA GLU A 439 -25.53 4.50 -16.62
C GLU A 439 -25.62 5.74 -15.71
N ASN A 440 -26.67 6.54 -15.91
CA ASN A 440 -26.93 7.71 -15.08
C ASN A 440 -27.73 7.36 -13.83
N SER A 441 -27.71 8.26 -12.85
CA SER A 441 -28.58 8.17 -11.67
C SER A 441 -29.94 8.79 -11.99
N ASP A 442 -30.96 7.94 -12.13
CA ASP A 442 -32.32 8.32 -12.49
C ASP A 442 -33.19 8.53 -11.23
N PRO A 443 -34.17 9.45 -11.26
CA PRO A 443 -35.10 9.61 -10.14
C PRO A 443 -35.80 8.29 -9.77
N GLY A 444 -35.72 7.93 -8.49
CA GLY A 444 -36.21 6.66 -7.96
C GLY A 444 -35.11 5.62 -7.70
N ASP A 445 -33.92 5.78 -8.29
CA ASP A 445 -32.77 4.92 -7.98
C ASP A 445 -32.41 4.99 -6.49
N ILE A 446 -31.90 3.87 -5.98
CA ILE A 446 -31.56 3.70 -4.56
C ILE A 446 -30.05 3.77 -4.40
N ILE A 447 -29.61 4.52 -3.40
CA ILE A 447 -28.20 4.63 -3.03
C ILE A 447 -27.96 3.82 -1.76
N ILE A 448 -27.04 2.87 -1.85
CA ILE A 448 -26.65 1.93 -0.80
C ILE A 448 -25.27 2.33 -0.28
N LEU A 449 -25.15 2.45 1.05
CA LEU A 449 -23.87 2.54 1.74
C LEU A 449 -23.37 1.11 1.98
N LEU A 450 -22.21 0.78 1.44
CA LEU A 450 -21.55 -0.51 1.55
C LEU A 450 -20.26 -0.39 2.38
N GLY A 451 -20.03 -1.29 3.33
CA GLY A 451 -18.75 -1.41 4.04
C GLY A 451 -18.80 -0.97 5.50
N GLY A 452 -17.80 -0.16 5.90
CA GLY A 452 -17.54 0.21 7.31
C GLY A 452 -18.62 1.07 7.97
N ARG A 453 -18.68 1.02 9.31
CA ARG A 453 -19.60 1.83 10.13
C ARG A 453 -19.04 3.23 10.38
N THR A 454 -19.92 4.21 10.58
CA THR A 454 -19.60 5.63 10.75
C THR A 454 -19.26 5.96 12.22
N GLY A 455 -18.15 6.66 12.44
CA GLY A 455 -17.66 7.15 13.73
C GLY A 455 -17.23 8.61 13.67
N ARG A 456 -16.59 9.12 14.73
CA ARG A 456 -15.95 10.46 14.75
C ARG A 456 -14.56 10.42 14.11
N ASP A 457 -14.47 9.86 12.92
CA ASP A 457 -13.21 9.68 12.20
C ASP A 457 -13.08 10.78 11.14
N GLY A 458 -11.94 11.47 11.13
CA GLY A 458 -11.61 12.47 10.10
C GLY A 458 -12.56 13.67 10.04
N ILE A 459 -13.32 13.97 11.11
CA ILE A 459 -14.22 15.13 11.11
C ILE A 459 -13.38 16.40 11.04
N GLY A 460 -13.42 17.08 9.90
CA GLY A 460 -12.59 18.25 9.60
C GLY A 460 -11.26 17.92 8.92
N GLY A 461 -10.97 16.66 8.57
CA GLY A 461 -9.71 16.24 7.92
C GLY A 461 -9.45 16.98 6.60
N ALA A 462 -10.44 17.06 5.70
CA ALA A 462 -10.34 17.83 4.47
C ALA A 462 -9.97 19.30 4.73
N THR A 463 -10.62 19.93 5.72
CA THR A 463 -10.38 21.32 6.12
C THR A 463 -9.04 21.52 6.83
N GLY A 464 -8.57 20.53 7.60
CA GLY A 464 -7.28 20.53 8.29
C GLY A 464 -6.12 20.43 7.31
N SER A 465 -6.28 19.62 6.26
CA SER A 465 -5.27 19.46 5.21
C SER A 465 -4.94 20.77 4.46
N SER A 466 -5.89 21.71 4.41
CA SER A 466 -5.75 23.05 3.83
C SER A 466 -5.17 24.12 4.79
N LYS A 467 -4.93 23.79 6.07
CA LYS A 467 -4.43 24.73 7.11
C LYS A 467 -2.90 24.64 7.27
N VAL A 468 -2.30 25.69 7.85
CA VAL A 468 -0.87 25.71 8.20
C VAL A 468 -0.63 24.93 9.48
N HIS A 469 0.42 24.12 9.48
CA HIS A 469 0.84 23.40 10.66
C HIS A 469 1.58 24.35 11.61
N THR A 470 1.05 24.51 12.82
CA THR A 470 1.62 25.32 13.91
C THR A 470 1.70 24.49 15.18
N GLU A 471 2.44 24.95 16.18
CA GLU A 471 2.54 24.26 17.47
C GLU A 471 1.16 24.06 18.14
N ALA A 472 0.23 25.00 17.97
CA ALA A 472 -1.10 24.98 18.59
C ALA A 472 -2.12 24.07 17.87
N SER A 473 -1.91 23.73 16.59
CA SER A 473 -2.84 22.87 15.85
C SER A 473 -2.75 21.40 16.26
N ILE A 474 -1.58 20.93 16.72
CA ILE A 474 -1.31 19.51 17.00
C ILE A 474 -2.23 18.93 18.09
N GLU A 475 -2.59 19.73 19.11
CA GLU A 475 -3.46 19.29 20.21
C GLU A 475 -4.94 19.16 19.80
N VAL A 476 -5.37 19.78 18.69
CA VAL A 476 -6.77 19.80 18.23
C VAL A 476 -7.03 18.77 17.12
N CYS A 477 -5.98 18.28 16.44
CA CYS A 477 -6.05 17.40 15.26
C CYS A 477 -6.34 15.91 15.56
N GLY A 478 -6.56 15.50 16.82
CA GLY A 478 -6.82 14.09 17.16
C GLY A 478 -8.04 13.47 16.44
N ALA A 479 -9.04 14.29 16.11
CA ALA A 479 -10.23 13.88 15.36
C ALA A 479 -10.00 13.77 13.84
N GLU A 480 -8.90 14.32 13.31
CA GLU A 480 -8.60 14.38 11.87
C GLU A 480 -7.89 13.11 11.36
N VAL A 481 -7.35 12.28 12.26
CA VAL A 481 -6.59 11.08 11.89
C VAL A 481 -7.49 9.85 11.80
N GLN A 482 -7.45 9.21 10.63
CA GLN A 482 -8.21 8.02 10.29
C GLN A 482 -7.34 6.76 10.41
N LYS A 483 -7.93 5.66 10.89
CA LYS A 483 -7.32 4.32 10.85
C LYS A 483 -8.12 3.44 9.91
N GLY A 484 -7.40 2.77 9.00
CA GLY A 484 -7.99 1.85 8.05
C GLY A 484 -8.15 0.43 8.61
N ASN A 485 -9.10 -0.31 8.05
CA ASN A 485 -9.46 -1.71 8.26
C ASN A 485 -9.44 -2.43 6.90
N ALA A 486 -8.22 -2.75 6.46
CA ALA A 486 -7.95 -3.45 5.20
C ALA A 486 -8.78 -4.75 4.99
N PRO A 487 -9.05 -5.58 6.01
CA PRO A 487 -9.95 -6.73 5.87
C PRO A 487 -11.36 -6.39 5.36
N THR A 488 -11.90 -5.23 5.73
CA THR A 488 -13.22 -4.77 5.24
C THR A 488 -13.14 -4.33 3.79
N GLU A 489 -12.13 -3.54 3.40
CA GLU A 489 -11.96 -3.13 2.00
C GLU A 489 -11.74 -4.33 1.07
N ARG A 490 -10.99 -5.34 1.54
CA ARG A 490 -10.77 -6.57 0.76
C ARG A 490 -12.09 -7.24 0.39
N LYS A 491 -13.04 -7.32 1.33
CA LYS A 491 -14.37 -7.90 1.07
C LYS A 491 -15.09 -7.12 -0.04
N ILE A 492 -15.01 -5.79 -0.03
CA ILE A 492 -15.59 -4.93 -1.08
C ILE A 492 -14.93 -5.24 -2.44
N GLN A 493 -13.60 -5.32 -2.48
CA GLN A 493 -12.87 -5.63 -3.69
C GLN A 493 -13.18 -7.03 -4.24
N ARG A 494 -13.38 -8.02 -3.37
CA ARG A 494 -13.84 -9.37 -3.76
C ARG A 494 -15.24 -9.32 -4.37
N MET A 495 -16.16 -8.58 -3.74
CA MET A 495 -17.52 -8.42 -4.23
C MET A 495 -17.56 -7.76 -5.62
N PHE A 496 -16.82 -6.67 -5.82
CA PHE A 496 -16.78 -5.95 -7.11
C PHE A 496 -16.04 -6.70 -8.21
N ARG A 497 -15.22 -7.70 -7.86
CA ARG A 497 -14.61 -8.59 -8.85
C ARG A 497 -15.62 -9.56 -9.50
N ARG A 498 -16.81 -9.72 -8.91
CA ARG A 498 -17.87 -10.60 -9.43
C ARG A 498 -18.64 -9.86 -10.53
N GLU A 499 -18.61 -10.41 -11.75
CA GLU A 499 -19.27 -9.78 -12.90
C GLU A 499 -20.78 -9.63 -12.69
N GLU A 500 -21.43 -10.60 -12.06
CA GLU A 500 -22.87 -10.53 -11.75
C GLU A 500 -23.23 -9.42 -10.75
N VAL A 501 -22.26 -8.91 -9.99
CA VAL A 501 -22.44 -7.77 -9.09
C VAL A 501 -22.15 -6.47 -9.83
N SER A 502 -21.00 -6.39 -10.50
CA SER A 502 -20.57 -5.15 -11.17
C SER A 502 -21.52 -4.73 -12.31
N HIS A 503 -22.18 -5.69 -12.96
CA HIS A 503 -23.14 -5.43 -14.02
C HIS A 503 -24.47 -4.81 -13.54
N ILE A 504 -24.78 -4.81 -12.23
CA ILE A 504 -26.00 -4.18 -11.70
C ILE A 504 -25.74 -2.82 -11.03
N ILE A 505 -24.48 -2.39 -10.96
CA ILE A 505 -24.09 -1.10 -10.39
C ILE A 505 -24.12 -0.03 -11.47
N LYS A 506 -25.13 0.86 -11.43
CA LYS A 506 -25.29 1.94 -12.41
C LYS A 506 -24.17 2.98 -12.28
N LYS A 507 -23.91 3.39 -11.04
CA LYS A 507 -22.92 4.39 -10.66
C LYS A 507 -22.35 4.10 -9.27
N CYS A 508 -21.11 4.45 -9.01
CA CYS A 508 -20.48 4.26 -7.71
C CYS A 508 -19.50 5.39 -7.38
N ASN A 509 -19.35 5.68 -6.09
CA ASN A 509 -18.37 6.63 -5.58
C ASN A 509 -17.74 6.08 -4.30
N ASP A 510 -16.52 6.47 -3.98
CA ASP A 510 -15.86 6.15 -2.72
C ASP A 510 -16.20 7.17 -1.63
N PHE A 511 -16.03 6.77 -0.37
CA PHE A 511 -16.07 7.72 0.74
C PHE A 511 -14.65 8.20 1.07
N GLY A 512 -14.33 9.40 0.61
CA GLY A 512 -13.14 10.16 0.98
C GLY A 512 -13.49 11.36 1.86
N ALA A 513 -13.04 12.55 1.43
CA ALA A 513 -13.27 13.83 2.11
C ALA A 513 -14.76 14.20 2.18
N GLY A 514 -15.23 14.67 3.35
CA GLY A 514 -16.60 15.13 3.56
C GLY A 514 -17.69 14.07 3.65
N GLY A 515 -17.32 12.78 3.65
CA GLY A 515 -18.19 11.70 4.10
C GLY A 515 -19.47 11.54 3.29
N VAL A 516 -20.58 11.29 3.98
CA VAL A 516 -21.92 11.08 3.39
C VAL A 516 -22.35 12.26 2.53
N SER A 517 -22.07 13.49 2.97
CA SER A 517 -22.52 14.70 2.29
C SER A 517 -21.89 14.90 0.90
N VAL A 518 -20.63 14.48 0.72
CA VAL A 518 -19.91 14.59 -0.56
C VAL A 518 -20.08 13.32 -1.38
N ALA A 519 -19.72 12.16 -0.83
CA ALA A 519 -19.68 10.90 -1.56
C ALA A 519 -21.04 10.54 -2.18
N ILE A 520 -22.12 10.65 -1.39
CA ILE A 520 -23.48 10.45 -1.89
C ILE A 520 -23.96 11.67 -2.67
N GLY A 521 -23.60 12.88 -2.20
CA GLY A 521 -23.95 14.16 -2.82
C GLY A 521 -23.54 14.27 -4.29
N GLU A 522 -22.45 13.65 -4.71
CA GLU A 522 -21.93 13.70 -6.08
C GLU A 522 -22.54 12.67 -7.04
N LEU A 523 -23.29 11.69 -6.52
CA LEU A 523 -23.85 10.63 -7.36
C LEU A 523 -24.96 11.15 -8.27
N ALA A 524 -25.80 12.06 -7.78
CA ALA A 524 -26.92 12.61 -8.55
C ALA A 524 -27.18 14.10 -8.27
N PRO A 525 -27.73 14.87 -9.24
CA PRO A 525 -28.07 16.27 -9.03
C PRO A 525 -29.11 16.50 -7.92
N GLY A 526 -30.06 15.58 -7.77
CA GLY A 526 -31.11 15.60 -6.77
C GLY A 526 -31.15 14.32 -5.96
N LEU A 527 -31.09 14.41 -4.63
CA LEU A 527 -31.16 13.25 -3.76
C LEU A 527 -31.60 13.59 -2.34
N GLN A 528 -32.25 12.62 -1.71
CA GLN A 528 -32.68 12.68 -0.33
C GLN A 528 -32.00 11.58 0.48
N ILE A 529 -31.20 11.97 1.47
CA ILE A 529 -30.43 11.10 2.36
C ILE A 529 -31.13 11.02 3.72
N ASP A 530 -31.23 9.81 4.26
CA ASP A 530 -31.70 9.54 5.61
C ASP A 530 -30.52 9.16 6.52
N LEU A 531 -30.08 10.10 7.35
CA LEU A 531 -28.93 9.92 8.25
C LEU A 531 -29.23 8.98 9.43
N ASP A 532 -30.51 8.69 9.71
CA ASP A 532 -30.87 7.74 10.75
C ASP A 532 -30.57 6.29 10.33
N LYS A 533 -30.52 6.03 9.01
CA LYS A 533 -30.18 4.72 8.44
C LYS A 533 -28.68 4.46 8.33
N VAL A 534 -27.85 5.49 8.43
CA VAL A 534 -26.39 5.33 8.30
C VAL A 534 -25.86 4.46 9.45
N PRO A 535 -25.15 3.34 9.19
CA PRO A 535 -24.58 2.49 10.24
C PRO A 535 -23.56 3.23 11.10
N LYS A 536 -23.61 3.05 12.42
CA LYS A 536 -22.81 3.79 13.42
C LYS A 536 -21.94 2.83 14.24
N LYS A 537 -20.69 3.22 14.53
CA LYS A 537 -19.79 2.46 15.43
C LYS A 537 -20.29 2.46 16.87
N TYR A 538 -20.84 3.60 17.31
CA TYR A 538 -21.37 3.81 18.65
C TYR A 538 -22.49 4.86 18.63
N ALA A 539 -23.32 4.88 19.69
CA ALA A 539 -24.37 5.88 19.87
C ALA A 539 -23.78 7.26 20.22
N GLY A 540 -24.58 8.32 20.10
CA GLY A 540 -24.16 9.67 20.50
C GLY A 540 -23.50 10.53 19.41
N LEU A 541 -23.53 10.10 18.15
CA LEU A 541 -23.16 10.95 17.00
C LEU A 541 -24.33 11.86 16.62
N ASP A 542 -24.09 13.17 16.51
CA ASP A 542 -25.10 14.11 16.03
C ASP A 542 -25.27 14.10 14.50
N GLY A 543 -26.31 14.76 13.98
CA GLY A 543 -26.60 14.79 12.54
C GLY A 543 -25.50 15.44 11.70
N THR A 544 -24.74 16.38 12.25
CA THR A 544 -23.58 16.98 11.57
C THR A 544 -22.43 15.99 11.51
N GLU A 545 -22.08 15.36 12.63
CA GLU A 545 -21.00 14.37 12.72
C GLU A 545 -21.24 13.20 11.75
N ILE A 546 -22.47 12.71 11.64
CA ILE A 546 -22.82 11.64 10.68
C ILE A 546 -22.67 12.11 9.23
N ALA A 547 -23.07 13.35 8.92
CA ALA A 547 -23.05 13.88 7.56
C ALA A 547 -21.63 14.05 6.99
N ILE A 548 -20.68 14.50 7.82
CA ILE A 548 -19.32 14.86 7.38
C ILE A 548 -18.23 13.88 7.84
N SER A 549 -18.59 12.81 8.55
CA SER A 549 -17.63 11.79 8.99
C SER A 549 -16.91 11.13 7.81
N GLU A 550 -15.59 11.06 7.90
CA GLU A 550 -14.69 10.48 6.89
C GLU A 550 -14.22 9.07 7.30
N SER A 551 -15.06 8.34 8.04
CA SER A 551 -14.80 6.93 8.38
C SER A 551 -14.47 6.08 7.14
N GLN A 552 -13.51 5.19 7.34
CA GLN A 552 -13.07 4.17 6.39
C GLN A 552 -13.73 2.83 6.75
N GLU A 553 -13.98 1.88 5.85
CA GLU A 553 -13.83 1.83 4.39
C GLU A 553 -15.22 1.70 3.79
N ARG A 554 -15.70 2.75 3.12
CA ARG A 554 -17.09 2.82 2.66
C ARG A 554 -17.16 3.12 1.16
N MET A 555 -18.20 2.59 0.51
CA MET A 555 -18.56 2.87 -0.88
C MET A 555 -20.03 3.26 -0.98
N ALA A 556 -20.36 4.18 -1.87
CA ALA A 556 -21.73 4.55 -2.21
C ALA A 556 -22.08 3.95 -3.57
N VAL A 557 -23.16 3.17 -3.64
CA VAL A 557 -23.53 2.39 -4.84
C VAL A 557 -24.95 2.74 -5.26
N VAL A 558 -25.13 3.14 -6.52
CA VAL A 558 -26.43 3.41 -7.14
C VAL A 558 -26.92 2.17 -7.87
N VAL A 559 -28.11 1.70 -7.51
CA VAL A 559 -28.78 0.56 -8.14
C VAL A 559 -30.23 0.89 -8.49
N ASP A 560 -30.76 0.21 -9.50
CA ASP A 560 -32.19 0.22 -9.83
C ASP A 560 -32.99 -0.40 -8.66
N PRO A 561 -34.17 0.13 -8.30
CA PRO A 561 -35.02 -0.42 -7.25
C PRO A 561 -35.27 -1.93 -7.34
N LYS A 562 -35.34 -2.50 -8.56
CA LYS A 562 -35.57 -3.94 -8.77
C LYS A 562 -34.37 -4.81 -8.37
N ASP A 563 -33.17 -4.23 -8.32
CA ASP A 563 -31.91 -4.94 -8.09
C ASP A 563 -31.38 -4.79 -6.65
N VAL A 564 -32.03 -3.97 -5.81
CA VAL A 564 -31.63 -3.70 -4.41
C VAL A 564 -31.49 -5.00 -3.60
N ASP A 565 -32.52 -5.84 -3.57
CA ASP A 565 -32.51 -7.07 -2.77
C ASP A 565 -31.41 -8.04 -3.24
N THR A 566 -31.17 -8.08 -4.55
CA THR A 566 -30.10 -8.88 -5.15
C THR A 566 -28.73 -8.36 -4.72
N PHE A 567 -28.52 -7.05 -4.74
CA PHE A 567 -27.27 -6.42 -4.29
C PHE A 567 -27.01 -6.67 -2.80
N LEU A 568 -28.02 -6.49 -1.95
CA LEU A 568 -27.92 -6.73 -0.50
C LEU A 568 -27.58 -8.20 -0.21
N LYS A 569 -28.15 -9.14 -0.97
CA LYS A 569 -27.82 -10.56 -0.88
C LYS A 569 -26.34 -10.81 -1.23
N TYR A 570 -25.83 -10.23 -2.31
CA TYR A 570 -24.42 -10.37 -2.68
C TYR A 570 -23.46 -9.77 -1.65
N ALA A 571 -23.83 -8.65 -1.01
CA ALA A 571 -23.06 -8.09 0.10
C ALA A 571 -23.02 -9.06 1.29
N ASN A 572 -24.15 -9.67 1.65
CA ASN A 572 -24.21 -10.67 2.72
C ASN A 572 -23.37 -11.92 2.41
N GLU A 573 -23.34 -12.39 1.15
CA GLU A 573 -22.48 -13.51 0.71
C GLU A 573 -20.98 -13.25 0.94
N GLU A 574 -20.54 -12.00 0.84
CA GLU A 574 -19.15 -11.57 1.11
C GLU A 574 -18.95 -11.04 2.54
N ASN A 575 -19.91 -11.26 3.46
CA ASN A 575 -19.83 -10.85 4.86
C ASN A 575 -19.64 -9.31 5.02
N LEU A 576 -20.42 -8.55 4.25
CA LEU A 576 -20.43 -7.07 4.24
C LEU A 576 -21.77 -6.50 4.70
N GLU A 577 -21.70 -5.41 5.47
CA GLU A 577 -22.88 -4.58 5.76
C GLU A 577 -23.20 -3.70 4.54
N ALA A 578 -24.48 -3.68 4.15
CA ALA A 578 -24.99 -2.84 3.08
C ALA A 578 -26.37 -2.30 3.48
N VAL A 579 -26.55 -0.97 3.44
CA VAL A 579 -27.79 -0.32 3.88
C VAL A 579 -28.27 0.71 2.85
N PRO A 580 -29.53 0.64 2.39
CA PRO A 580 -30.14 1.70 1.59
C PRO A 580 -30.30 2.98 2.42
N VAL A 581 -29.57 4.04 2.07
CA VAL A 581 -29.52 5.29 2.86
C VAL A 581 -30.09 6.50 2.12
N ALA A 582 -30.19 6.46 0.79
CA ALA A 582 -30.71 7.59 0.02
C ALA A 582 -31.50 7.16 -1.23
N VAL A 583 -32.30 8.09 -1.75
CA VAL A 583 -33.07 7.94 -2.98
C VAL A 583 -32.77 9.13 -3.89
N VAL A 584 -32.57 8.87 -5.18
CA VAL A 584 -32.40 9.92 -6.20
C VAL A 584 -33.74 10.60 -6.46
N THR A 585 -33.77 11.93 -6.41
CA THR A 585 -34.98 12.74 -6.59
C THR A 585 -34.94 13.53 -7.88
N LYS A 586 -36.12 13.95 -8.37
CA LYS A 586 -36.22 14.76 -9.58
C LYS A 586 -35.79 16.21 -9.32
N GLU A 587 -36.10 16.74 -8.15
CA GLU A 587 -35.72 18.07 -7.72
C GLU A 587 -34.20 18.14 -7.49
N PRO A 588 -33.46 19.06 -8.16
CA PRO A 588 -32.00 19.13 -8.10
C PRO A 588 -31.53 19.78 -6.79
N ARG A 589 -31.70 19.07 -5.67
CA ARG A 589 -31.35 19.51 -4.33
C ARG A 589 -30.68 18.39 -3.55
N LEU A 590 -29.76 18.77 -2.66
CA LEU A 590 -29.18 17.90 -1.65
C LEU A 590 -29.99 18.06 -0.36
N VAL A 591 -30.71 17.01 0.03
CA VAL A 591 -31.52 17.01 1.26
C VAL A 591 -31.01 15.93 2.21
N LEU A 592 -30.58 16.30 3.42
CA LEU A 592 -30.23 15.36 4.48
C LEU A 592 -31.24 15.47 5.62
N ASN A 593 -31.88 14.35 5.95
CA ASN A 593 -32.81 14.23 7.05
C ASN A 593 -32.17 13.55 8.25
N TRP A 594 -32.42 14.08 9.44
CA TRP A 594 -32.03 13.47 10.70
C TRP A 594 -33.12 13.68 11.74
N ARG A 595 -33.59 12.59 12.36
CA ARG A 595 -34.67 12.57 13.35
C ARG A 595 -35.94 13.28 12.86
N GLY A 596 -36.26 13.08 11.58
CA GLY A 596 -37.42 13.68 10.91
C GLY A 596 -37.30 15.18 10.60
N LYS A 597 -36.11 15.78 10.73
CA LYS A 597 -35.85 17.19 10.38
C LYS A 597 -34.88 17.28 9.20
N GLU A 598 -35.16 18.19 8.27
CA GLU A 598 -34.22 18.57 7.20
C GLU A 598 -33.10 19.44 7.81
N ILE A 599 -31.95 18.82 8.06
CA ILE A 599 -30.78 19.54 8.60
C ILE A 599 -29.91 20.11 7.48
N VAL A 600 -30.03 19.61 6.25
CA VAL A 600 -29.45 20.19 5.03
C VAL A 600 -30.51 20.21 3.95
N ASN A 601 -30.70 21.35 3.32
CA ASN A 601 -31.54 21.49 2.14
C ASN A 601 -31.00 22.59 1.23
N ILE A 602 -30.09 22.22 0.32
CA ILE A 602 -29.35 23.16 -0.54
C ILE A 602 -29.61 22.84 -2.02
N SER A 603 -29.77 23.87 -2.85
CA SER A 603 -29.91 23.68 -4.30
C SER A 603 -28.60 23.22 -4.94
N ARG A 604 -28.69 22.34 -5.94
CA ARG A 604 -27.50 21.88 -6.71
C ARG A 604 -26.76 23.04 -7.36
N ALA A 605 -27.51 23.97 -7.95
CA ALA A 605 -26.95 25.14 -8.61
C ALA A 605 -26.10 26.01 -7.66
N PHE A 606 -26.47 26.10 -6.38
CA PHE A 606 -25.66 26.82 -5.39
C PHE A 606 -24.45 26.01 -4.92
N LEU A 607 -24.58 24.70 -4.72
CA LEU A 607 -23.43 23.86 -4.38
C LEU A 607 -22.34 23.95 -5.45
N ASP A 608 -22.74 23.99 -6.73
CA ASP A 608 -21.84 24.02 -7.88
C ASP A 608 -21.19 25.40 -8.14
N THR A 609 -21.49 26.44 -7.34
CA THR A 609 -20.81 27.75 -7.48
C THR A 609 -19.35 27.71 -7.04
N ASN A 610 -18.98 26.72 -6.22
CA ASN A 610 -17.63 26.54 -5.66
C ASN A 610 -17.12 27.77 -4.87
N GLY A 611 -18.02 28.44 -4.16
CA GLY A 611 -17.70 29.62 -3.36
C GLY A 611 -17.61 30.90 -4.19
N ALA A 612 -16.94 31.91 -3.66
CA ALA A 612 -16.75 33.20 -4.31
C ALA A 612 -15.59 33.17 -5.31
N HIS A 613 -15.74 33.90 -6.43
CA HIS A 613 -14.68 34.06 -7.44
C HIS A 613 -13.38 34.59 -6.84
N GLN A 614 -12.25 33.99 -7.21
CA GLN A 614 -10.91 34.33 -6.73
C GLN A 614 -9.98 34.67 -7.91
N GLU A 615 -9.14 35.66 -7.70
CA GLU A 615 -8.20 36.19 -8.68
C GLU A 615 -6.82 36.38 -8.03
N THR A 616 -5.76 36.14 -8.79
CA THR A 616 -4.38 36.40 -8.38
C THR A 616 -3.51 36.81 -9.57
N SER A 617 -2.24 37.14 -9.31
CA SER A 617 -1.21 37.39 -10.32
C SER A 617 -0.01 36.48 -10.10
N VAL A 618 0.75 36.19 -11.16
CA VAL A 618 1.96 35.35 -11.11
C VAL A 618 3.18 36.16 -11.53
N GLU A 619 4.24 36.08 -10.74
CA GLU A 619 5.57 36.58 -11.09
C GLU A 619 6.49 35.37 -11.24
N VAL A 620 6.83 35.02 -12.48
CA VAL A 620 7.56 33.82 -12.86
C VAL A 620 9.06 34.06 -12.70
N GLU A 621 9.64 33.33 -11.74
CA GLU A 621 11.06 33.30 -11.45
C GLU A 621 11.79 32.50 -12.53
N ILE A 622 12.64 33.16 -13.33
CA ILE A 622 13.42 32.51 -14.39
C ILE A 622 14.68 31.88 -13.79
N PRO A 623 14.96 30.58 -14.05
CA PRO A 623 16.17 29.95 -13.55
C PRO A 623 17.41 30.56 -14.21
N SER A 624 18.51 30.58 -13.46
CA SER A 624 19.81 31.02 -13.97
C SER A 624 20.66 29.84 -14.43
N LYS A 625 21.67 30.07 -15.27
CA LYS A 625 22.70 29.06 -15.56
C LYS A 625 23.52 28.66 -14.33
N ASP A 626 23.70 29.57 -13.37
CA ASP A 626 24.29 29.20 -12.09
C ASP A 626 23.40 28.18 -11.36
N GLY A 627 24.02 27.11 -10.87
CA GLY A 627 23.31 25.99 -10.27
C GLY A 627 22.73 24.95 -11.24
N ASN A 628 22.84 25.15 -12.56
CA ASN A 628 22.37 24.18 -13.57
C ASN A 628 22.99 22.79 -13.36
N LEU A 629 22.13 21.78 -13.14
CA LEU A 629 22.58 20.42 -12.91
C LEU A 629 23.21 19.77 -14.16
N PHE A 630 22.84 20.16 -15.37
CA PHE A 630 23.39 19.59 -16.61
C PHE A 630 24.83 20.02 -16.87
N GLU A 631 25.23 21.18 -16.39
CA GLU A 631 26.62 21.67 -16.48
C GLU A 631 27.51 21.16 -15.33
N LYS A 632 26.93 20.50 -14.31
CA LYS A 632 27.70 19.87 -13.22
C LYS A 632 28.47 18.65 -13.74
N ARG A 633 29.65 18.91 -14.27
CA ARG A 633 30.69 17.92 -14.58
C ARG A 633 31.73 17.97 -13.46
N PRO A 634 31.59 17.16 -12.39
CA PRO A 634 32.50 17.24 -11.25
C PRO A 634 33.92 16.91 -11.70
N ASP A 635 34.91 17.69 -11.27
CA ASP A 635 36.31 17.30 -11.47
C ASP A 635 36.61 16.05 -10.65
N VAL A 636 36.90 14.94 -11.34
CA VAL A 636 37.17 13.65 -10.71
C VAL A 636 38.67 13.41 -10.67
N THR A 637 39.28 13.66 -9.52
CA THR A 637 40.70 13.39 -9.27
C THR A 637 40.94 11.98 -8.73
N ASP A 638 39.93 11.39 -8.07
CA ASP A 638 39.93 10.04 -7.52
C ASP A 638 38.62 9.33 -7.87
N VAL A 639 38.68 8.49 -8.92
CA VAL A 639 37.53 7.73 -9.42
C VAL A 639 37.03 6.75 -8.36
N LYS A 640 37.94 6.10 -7.62
CA LYS A 640 37.56 5.11 -6.60
C LYS A 640 36.72 5.76 -5.51
N LYS A 641 37.22 6.85 -4.93
CA LYS A 641 36.52 7.59 -3.88
C LYS A 641 35.19 8.12 -4.40
N LYS A 642 35.16 8.75 -5.58
CA LYS A 642 33.92 9.31 -6.14
C LYS A 642 32.85 8.24 -6.41
N TRP A 643 33.26 7.05 -6.84
CA TRP A 643 32.36 5.91 -7.06
C TRP A 643 31.75 5.43 -5.75
N LEU A 644 32.57 5.20 -4.72
CA LEU A 644 32.08 4.78 -3.40
C LEU A 644 31.19 5.87 -2.75
N ASP A 645 31.57 7.15 -2.84
CA ASP A 645 30.74 8.26 -2.37
C ASP A 645 29.39 8.31 -3.08
N THR A 646 29.35 7.98 -4.38
CA THR A 646 28.11 7.92 -5.16
C THR A 646 27.23 6.75 -4.69
N LEU A 647 27.81 5.58 -4.40
CA LEU A 647 27.06 4.42 -3.88
C LEU A 647 26.52 4.67 -2.47
N ALA A 648 27.19 5.50 -1.67
CA ALA A 648 26.79 5.84 -0.31
C ALA A 648 25.70 6.93 -0.24
N ASP A 649 25.45 7.69 -1.32
CA ASP A 649 24.42 8.76 -1.37
C ASP A 649 23.03 8.18 -1.04
N LEU A 650 22.24 8.91 -0.24
CA LEU A 650 20.92 8.48 0.22
C LEU A 650 19.94 8.11 -0.91
N ASN A 651 20.09 8.71 -2.10
CA ASN A 651 19.24 8.43 -3.26
C ASN A 651 19.79 7.29 -4.14
N VAL A 652 21.00 6.81 -3.88
CA VAL A 652 21.64 5.70 -4.62
C VAL A 652 21.70 4.43 -3.79
N CYS A 653 22.01 4.55 -2.49
CA CYS A 653 22.24 3.45 -1.56
C CYS A 653 21.04 2.48 -1.48
N SER A 654 21.28 1.29 -0.94
CA SER A 654 20.27 0.25 -0.88
C SER A 654 19.10 0.66 -0.01
N GLN A 655 17.90 0.56 -0.58
CA GLN A 655 16.63 0.69 0.15
C GLN A 655 15.96 -0.67 0.32
N LYS A 656 16.68 -1.79 0.10
CA LYS A 656 16.13 -3.15 0.13
C LYS A 656 15.37 -3.46 1.42
N GLY A 657 15.88 -3.04 2.58
CA GLY A 657 15.22 -3.24 3.87
C GLY A 657 13.86 -2.54 4.00
N LEU A 658 13.67 -1.41 3.31
CA LEU A 658 12.37 -0.74 3.18
C LEU A 658 11.47 -1.53 2.24
N VAL A 659 11.96 -1.90 1.06
CA VAL A 659 11.17 -2.58 0.02
C VAL A 659 10.66 -3.96 0.49
N GLU A 660 11.46 -4.71 1.24
CA GLU A 660 11.08 -6.02 1.78
C GLU A 660 9.93 -5.98 2.79
N MET A 661 9.48 -4.79 3.23
CA MET A 661 8.27 -4.67 4.06
C MET A 661 6.98 -4.93 3.27
N PHE A 662 7.04 -4.80 1.94
CA PHE A 662 5.86 -4.79 1.06
C PHE A 662 5.77 -6.10 0.25
N ASP A 663 4.60 -6.73 0.24
CA ASP A 663 4.37 -7.95 -0.56
C ASP A 663 4.43 -7.64 -2.06
N GLY A 664 5.41 -8.20 -2.77
CA GLY A 664 5.57 -8.02 -4.21
C GLY A 664 5.05 -9.18 -5.06
N SER A 665 4.48 -10.22 -4.45
CA SER A 665 4.26 -11.54 -5.07
C SER A 665 2.81 -12.01 -5.10
N ILE A 666 1.96 -11.47 -4.23
CA ILE A 666 0.55 -11.87 -4.12
C ILE A 666 -0.22 -11.68 -5.44
N GLY A 667 -1.19 -12.56 -5.71
CA GLY A 667 -1.97 -12.54 -6.94
C GLY A 667 -1.34 -13.35 -8.09
N ALA A 668 -0.12 -13.89 -7.91
CA ALA A 668 0.64 -14.63 -8.92
C ALA A 668 0.68 -13.94 -10.29
N GLY A 669 0.78 -12.60 -10.29
CA GLY A 669 0.73 -11.77 -11.49
C GLY A 669 1.98 -10.91 -11.70
N SER A 670 2.82 -10.73 -10.67
CA SER A 670 4.03 -9.89 -10.75
C SER A 670 5.05 -10.47 -11.72
N VAL A 671 5.25 -9.81 -12.85
CA VAL A 671 6.29 -10.16 -13.82
C VAL A 671 7.65 -9.81 -13.22
N PHE A 672 7.75 -8.64 -12.58
CA PHE A 672 8.92 -8.22 -11.81
C PHE A 672 8.69 -8.40 -10.32
N MET A 673 9.65 -9.06 -9.66
CA MET A 673 9.89 -8.81 -8.24
C MET A 673 10.65 -7.48 -8.09
N PRO A 674 10.47 -6.71 -7.00
CA PRO A 674 11.09 -5.38 -6.86
C PRO A 674 12.63 -5.37 -6.92
N HIS A 675 13.27 -6.51 -6.62
CA HIS A 675 14.70 -6.71 -6.79
C HIS A 675 14.97 -8.00 -7.57
N GLY A 676 15.74 -7.89 -8.64
CA GLY A 676 16.09 -8.99 -9.55
C GLY A 676 17.51 -9.52 -9.40
N GLY A 677 17.78 -10.56 -10.18
CA GLY A 677 19.04 -11.30 -10.18
C GLY A 677 19.08 -12.43 -9.16
N LYS A 678 20.07 -13.31 -9.29
CA LYS A 678 20.32 -14.46 -8.43
C LYS A 678 20.33 -14.13 -6.93
N TYR A 679 20.95 -13.02 -6.56
CA TYR A 679 21.06 -12.51 -5.18
C TYR A 679 19.98 -11.47 -4.83
N GLN A 680 19.10 -11.09 -5.78
CA GLN A 680 18.01 -10.12 -5.56
C GLN A 680 18.52 -8.76 -5.07
N LEU A 681 19.53 -8.21 -5.74
CA LEU A 681 20.19 -6.94 -5.40
C LEU A 681 20.07 -5.86 -6.48
N THR A 682 19.59 -6.20 -7.69
CA THR A 682 19.35 -5.20 -8.74
C THR A 682 17.94 -4.63 -8.58
N GLU A 683 17.85 -3.35 -8.27
CA GLU A 683 16.60 -2.57 -8.20
C GLU A 683 15.91 -2.49 -9.58
N THR A 684 14.60 -2.76 -9.65
CA THR A 684 13.80 -2.53 -10.86
C THR A 684 13.35 -1.06 -10.97
N GLN A 685 13.25 -0.53 -12.20
CA GLN A 685 12.86 0.87 -12.43
C GLN A 685 11.38 1.09 -12.77
N SER A 686 10.64 0.00 -12.93
CA SER A 686 9.22 -0.05 -13.23
C SER A 686 8.60 -1.22 -12.48
N MET A 687 7.30 -1.13 -12.18
CA MET A 687 6.52 -2.28 -11.77
C MET A 687 5.83 -2.88 -12.99
N VAL A 688 5.85 -4.20 -13.12
CA VAL A 688 5.26 -4.93 -14.26
C VAL A 688 4.46 -6.12 -13.75
N ALA A 689 3.20 -6.22 -14.17
CA ALA A 689 2.32 -7.31 -13.80
C ALA A 689 1.38 -7.72 -14.93
N LYS A 690 0.98 -8.99 -14.95
CA LYS A 690 -0.04 -9.54 -15.84
C LYS A 690 -1.41 -8.96 -15.49
N VAL A 691 -2.24 -8.72 -16.51
CA VAL A 691 -3.65 -8.35 -16.28
C VAL A 691 -4.37 -9.49 -15.53
N PRO A 692 -5.13 -9.22 -14.45
CA PRO A 692 -5.63 -10.24 -13.53
C PRO A 692 -6.89 -10.97 -14.05
N VAL A 693 -6.75 -11.68 -15.17
CA VAL A 693 -7.82 -12.50 -15.79
C VAL A 693 -8.23 -13.65 -14.86
N GLN A 694 -9.53 -13.76 -14.56
CA GLN A 694 -10.05 -14.80 -13.66
C GLN A 694 -10.07 -16.20 -14.30
N ASN A 695 -10.56 -16.28 -15.54
CA ASN A 695 -10.74 -17.53 -16.28
C ASN A 695 -9.86 -17.49 -17.53
N GLY A 696 -8.81 -18.32 -17.55
CA GLY A 696 -7.88 -18.41 -18.68
C GLY A 696 -6.50 -17.83 -18.39
N LYS A 697 -5.70 -17.72 -19.44
CA LYS A 697 -4.34 -17.19 -19.40
C LYS A 697 -4.22 -15.94 -20.26
N THR A 698 -3.35 -15.04 -19.85
CA THR A 698 -2.98 -13.86 -20.62
C THR A 698 -1.48 -13.69 -20.69
N GLU A 699 -1.01 -13.16 -21.81
CA GLU A 699 0.35 -12.65 -21.99
C GLU A 699 0.39 -11.11 -21.93
N THR A 700 -0.76 -10.45 -21.76
CA THR A 700 -0.84 -8.98 -21.64
C THR A 700 -0.38 -8.54 -20.25
N VAL A 701 0.49 -7.54 -20.23
CA VAL A 701 1.05 -6.94 -19.01
C VAL A 701 0.81 -5.44 -18.99
N THR A 702 0.71 -4.89 -17.79
CA THR A 702 0.78 -3.46 -17.56
C THR A 702 2.13 -3.09 -16.95
N MET A 703 2.68 -1.97 -17.39
CA MET A 703 3.91 -1.38 -16.86
C MET A 703 3.57 -0.03 -16.24
N MET A 704 4.10 0.26 -15.06
CA MET A 704 4.08 1.62 -14.50
C MET A 704 5.48 2.00 -14.01
N SER A 705 5.93 3.20 -14.36
CA SER A 705 7.16 3.82 -13.85
C SER A 705 6.84 5.20 -13.27
N TYR A 706 7.83 5.79 -12.59
CA TYR A 706 7.77 7.18 -12.15
C TYR A 706 9.02 7.95 -12.56
N GLY A 707 8.93 9.27 -12.69
CA GLY A 707 10.07 10.18 -12.87
C GLY A 707 9.89 11.41 -12.01
N PHE A 708 10.96 11.82 -11.32
CA PHE A 708 11.03 12.99 -10.45
C PHE A 708 12.42 13.11 -9.83
N ASP A 709 12.99 14.32 -9.88
CA ASP A 709 14.20 14.67 -9.11
C ASP A 709 13.99 16.01 -8.38
N PRO A 710 14.10 16.04 -7.04
CA PRO A 710 13.83 17.25 -6.25
C PRO A 710 14.92 18.31 -6.42
N TYR A 711 16.16 17.92 -6.73
CA TYR A 711 17.26 18.88 -6.92
C TYR A 711 17.13 19.62 -8.24
N LEU A 712 16.77 18.91 -9.32
CA LEU A 712 16.49 19.50 -10.62
C LEU A 712 15.28 20.43 -10.53
N SER A 713 14.22 19.99 -9.86
CA SER A 713 13.00 20.78 -9.69
C SER A 713 13.20 22.01 -8.81
N SER A 714 14.11 21.95 -7.84
CA SER A 714 14.49 23.11 -7.00
C SER A 714 15.31 24.15 -7.75
N TRP A 715 16.14 23.73 -8.72
CA TRP A 715 16.83 24.66 -9.61
C TRP A 715 15.88 25.29 -10.63
N SER A 716 15.10 24.45 -11.31
CA SER A 716 14.11 24.88 -12.28
C SER A 716 12.89 23.97 -12.27
N PRO A 717 11.73 24.41 -11.75
CA PRO A 717 10.50 23.63 -11.78
C PRO A 717 10.08 23.24 -13.20
N TYR A 718 10.33 24.11 -14.19
CA TYR A 718 10.06 23.85 -15.61
C TYR A 718 10.89 22.68 -16.17
N HIS A 719 12.21 22.67 -15.93
CA HIS A 719 13.07 21.56 -16.36
C HIS A 719 12.80 20.31 -15.52
N GLY A 720 12.58 20.46 -14.21
CA GLY A 720 12.20 19.38 -13.30
C GLY A 720 10.99 18.60 -13.81
N ALA A 721 9.91 19.29 -14.17
CA ALA A 721 8.73 18.65 -14.75
C ALA A 721 8.98 18.04 -16.14
N SER A 722 9.73 18.74 -17.01
CA SER A 722 10.06 18.23 -18.35
C SER A 722 10.85 16.92 -18.29
N TYR A 723 11.80 16.82 -17.35
CA TYR A 723 12.60 15.63 -17.14
C TYR A 723 11.93 14.59 -16.26
N ALA A 724 10.99 14.95 -15.38
CA ALA A 724 10.13 13.98 -14.70
C ALA A 724 9.34 13.14 -15.73
N VAL A 725 8.73 13.79 -16.73
CA VAL A 725 8.07 13.10 -17.84
C VAL A 725 9.08 12.26 -18.64
N THR A 726 10.20 12.86 -19.04
CA THR A 726 11.23 12.19 -19.84
C THR A 726 11.81 10.94 -19.14
N GLU A 727 12.11 11.03 -17.85
CA GLU A 727 12.66 9.92 -17.05
C GLU A 727 11.63 8.80 -16.89
N SER A 728 10.36 9.12 -16.62
CA SER A 728 9.30 8.11 -16.54
C SER A 728 9.15 7.33 -17.86
N VAL A 729 9.20 8.03 -19.00
CA VAL A 729 9.21 7.40 -20.33
C VAL A 729 10.46 6.54 -20.55
N ALA A 730 11.65 7.06 -20.23
CA ALA A 730 12.91 6.34 -20.38
C ALA A 730 12.91 5.00 -19.63
N LYS A 731 12.35 4.97 -18.41
CA LYS A 731 12.22 3.74 -17.60
C LYS A 731 11.28 2.70 -18.22
N ILE A 732 10.17 3.13 -18.85
CA ILE A 732 9.29 2.23 -19.61
C ILE A 732 10.04 1.65 -20.82
N VAL A 733 10.73 2.50 -21.59
CA VAL A 733 11.49 2.07 -22.77
C VAL A 733 12.63 1.12 -22.39
N ALA A 734 13.37 1.40 -21.31
CA ALA A 734 14.42 0.52 -20.79
C ALA A 734 13.88 -0.85 -20.32
N THR A 735 12.59 -0.91 -19.95
CA THR A 735 11.90 -2.16 -19.60
C THR A 735 11.40 -2.93 -20.85
N GLY A 736 11.48 -2.31 -22.03
CA GLY A 736 11.00 -2.86 -23.30
C GLY A 736 9.63 -2.37 -23.76
N GLY A 737 9.00 -1.45 -23.03
CA GLY A 737 7.71 -0.86 -23.39
C GLY A 737 7.76 0.05 -24.62
N ASP A 738 6.61 0.29 -25.23
CA ASP A 738 6.46 1.17 -26.40
C ASP A 738 6.00 2.55 -25.97
N TYR A 739 6.88 3.56 -26.08
CA TYR A 739 6.57 4.90 -25.59
C TYR A 739 5.30 5.51 -26.18
N LYS A 740 4.90 5.11 -27.41
CA LYS A 740 3.73 5.68 -28.11
C LYS A 740 2.41 5.35 -27.43
N LYS A 741 2.39 4.31 -26.60
CA LYS A 741 1.20 3.82 -25.88
C LYS A 741 1.09 4.39 -24.48
N ILE A 742 2.09 5.16 -24.03
CA ILE A 742 2.12 5.68 -22.67
C ILE A 742 0.96 6.65 -22.43
N ARG A 743 0.34 6.54 -21.27
CA ARG A 743 -0.55 7.55 -20.68
C ARG A 743 0.00 7.97 -19.33
N PHE A 744 -0.14 9.25 -19.01
CA PHE A 744 0.37 9.77 -17.74
C PHE A 744 -0.73 10.02 -16.72
N THR A 745 -0.31 10.05 -15.47
CA THR A 745 -0.99 10.75 -14.38
C THR A 745 0.06 11.50 -13.56
N PHE A 746 -0.25 12.72 -13.13
CA PHE A 746 0.71 13.59 -12.45
C PHE A 746 0.36 13.82 -10.98
N GLN A 747 1.38 13.96 -10.14
CA GLN A 747 1.20 14.35 -8.74
C GLN A 747 1.96 15.64 -8.46
N GLU A 748 1.22 16.68 -8.10
CA GLU A 748 1.78 17.97 -7.71
C GLU A 748 1.87 18.10 -6.19
N TYR A 749 3.03 18.56 -5.69
CA TYR A 749 3.22 18.92 -4.28
C TYR A 749 4.09 20.17 -4.16
N PHE A 750 3.48 21.27 -3.71
CA PHE A 750 4.15 22.56 -3.63
C PHE A 750 3.93 23.22 -2.28
N ARG A 751 4.73 24.25 -2.04
CA ARG A 751 4.58 25.20 -0.93
C ARG A 751 3.17 25.81 -0.89
N ARG A 752 2.74 26.31 0.27
CA ARG A 752 1.43 26.98 0.40
C ARG A 752 1.35 28.25 -0.44
N MET A 753 0.28 28.47 -1.18
CA MET A 753 0.04 29.72 -1.91
C MET A 753 -0.42 30.86 -0.98
N THR A 754 -0.01 32.10 -1.29
CA THR A 754 -0.45 33.33 -0.61
C THR A 754 -0.74 34.41 -1.65
N GLU A 755 -1.05 35.64 -1.20
CA GLU A 755 -1.18 36.81 -2.08
C GLU A 755 0.13 37.22 -2.77
N ASP A 756 1.28 36.66 -2.35
CA ASP A 756 2.58 36.91 -2.99
C ASP A 756 2.65 36.23 -4.38
N PRO A 757 2.73 37.01 -5.48
CA PRO A 757 2.77 36.48 -6.85
C PRO A 757 3.92 35.51 -7.12
N LYS A 758 5.03 35.61 -6.38
CA LYS A 758 6.18 34.71 -6.54
C LYS A 758 5.91 33.30 -6.04
N ARG A 759 5.02 33.12 -5.06
CA ARG A 759 4.71 31.77 -4.56
C ARG A 759 4.05 30.91 -5.65
N TRP A 760 3.28 31.53 -6.55
CA TRP A 760 2.64 30.92 -7.71
C TRP A 760 3.60 30.55 -8.86
N SER A 761 4.83 31.08 -8.86
CA SER A 761 5.86 30.81 -9.87
C SER A 761 6.16 29.31 -10.03
N GLN A 762 6.32 28.59 -8.91
CA GLN A 762 6.74 27.19 -8.89
C GLN A 762 5.71 26.25 -9.52
N PRO A 763 4.43 26.20 -9.07
CA PRO A 763 3.43 25.35 -9.71
C PRO A 763 3.19 25.75 -11.17
N PHE A 764 3.13 27.06 -11.46
CA PHE A 764 2.93 27.55 -12.83
C PHE A 764 4.05 27.09 -13.79
N SER A 765 5.31 27.26 -13.39
CA SER A 765 6.46 26.86 -14.20
C SER A 765 6.56 25.34 -14.38
N ALA A 766 6.26 24.56 -13.33
CA ALA A 766 6.24 23.11 -13.41
C ALA A 766 5.16 22.61 -14.38
N LEU A 767 3.94 23.16 -14.28
CA LEU A 767 2.85 22.80 -15.19
C LEU A 767 3.14 23.21 -16.64
N LEU A 768 3.81 24.34 -16.88
CA LEU A 768 4.30 24.70 -18.22
C LEU A 768 5.32 23.68 -18.75
N GLY A 769 6.26 23.23 -17.91
CA GLY A 769 7.24 22.19 -18.27
C GLY A 769 6.56 20.86 -18.61
N ALA A 770 5.59 20.45 -17.80
CA ALA A 770 4.78 19.26 -18.06
C ALA A 770 3.93 19.39 -19.33
N TYR A 771 3.37 20.58 -19.60
CA TYR A 771 2.65 20.87 -20.85
C TYR A 771 3.59 20.73 -22.05
N ALA A 772 4.77 21.34 -22.01
CA ALA A 772 5.77 21.24 -23.08
C ALA A 772 6.17 19.79 -23.36
N ALA A 773 6.43 19.00 -22.31
CA ALA A 773 6.81 17.60 -22.46
C ALA A 773 5.69 16.73 -23.05
N GLN A 774 4.44 16.91 -22.60
CA GLN A 774 3.30 16.21 -23.18
C GLN A 774 3.11 16.53 -24.66
N ILE A 775 3.20 17.82 -25.04
CA ILE A 775 3.10 18.24 -26.45
C ILE A 775 4.30 17.70 -27.25
N GLY A 776 5.51 17.76 -26.70
CA GLY A 776 6.74 17.30 -27.33
C GLY A 776 6.75 15.81 -27.64
N PHE A 777 6.32 14.97 -26.68
CA PHE A 777 6.15 13.53 -26.92
C PHE A 777 4.85 13.20 -27.67
N GLY A 778 3.86 14.09 -27.67
CA GLY A 778 2.52 13.81 -28.18
C GLY A 778 1.73 12.83 -27.31
N LEU A 779 2.01 12.79 -26.01
CA LEU A 779 1.46 11.83 -25.05
C LEU A 779 0.71 12.57 -23.93
N PRO A 780 -0.57 12.28 -23.67
CA PRO A 780 -1.37 13.03 -22.71
C PRO A 780 -1.30 12.45 -21.29
N SER A 781 -1.34 13.34 -20.29
CA SER A 781 -1.77 13.02 -18.94
C SER A 781 -3.29 13.00 -18.86
N ILE A 782 -3.86 11.89 -18.37
CA ILE A 782 -5.32 11.70 -18.31
C ILE A 782 -5.88 11.72 -16.88
N GLY A 783 -5.02 12.03 -15.91
CA GLY A 783 -5.40 12.31 -14.54
C GLY A 783 -4.27 12.95 -13.77
N GLY A 784 -4.53 13.23 -12.51
CA GLY A 784 -3.54 13.75 -11.58
C GLY A 784 -4.16 14.19 -10.28
N LYS A 785 -3.32 14.72 -9.38
CA LYS A 785 -3.76 15.27 -8.10
C LYS A 785 -2.75 16.25 -7.55
N ASP A 786 -3.25 17.31 -6.92
CA ASP A 786 -2.45 18.36 -6.33
C ASP A 786 -2.53 18.45 -4.80
N SER A 787 -1.46 18.96 -4.19
CA SER A 787 -1.37 19.28 -2.77
C SER A 787 -0.60 20.59 -2.56
N MET A 788 -1.29 21.68 -2.23
CA MET A 788 -0.71 23.02 -2.06
C MET A 788 -0.43 23.38 -0.58
N SER A 789 -0.03 22.39 0.24
CA SER A 789 0.12 22.54 1.70
C SER A 789 1.53 22.26 2.23
N GLY A 790 2.53 22.28 1.35
CA GLY A 790 3.92 21.91 1.66
C GLY A 790 4.73 22.99 2.38
N THR A 791 4.21 23.55 3.47
CA THR A 791 4.91 24.58 4.26
C THR A 791 4.77 24.28 5.76
N PHE A 792 5.87 24.38 6.51
CA PHE A 792 5.89 24.32 7.98
C PHE A 792 6.63 25.55 8.52
N ASN A 793 5.91 26.41 9.23
CA ASN A 793 6.38 27.76 9.58
C ASN A 793 6.90 28.49 8.32
N ASP A 794 8.20 28.82 8.27
CA ASP A 794 8.85 29.52 7.16
C ASP A 794 9.64 28.59 6.22
N ILE A 795 9.52 27.27 6.39
CA ILE A 795 10.23 26.26 5.59
C ILE A 795 9.25 25.65 4.58
N ASP A 796 9.66 25.64 3.31
CA ASP A 796 8.88 25.10 2.20
C ASP A 796 9.45 23.75 1.73
N VAL A 797 8.59 22.86 1.22
CA VAL A 797 9.01 21.63 0.53
C VAL A 797 9.66 21.93 -0.83
N PRO A 798 10.50 21.04 -1.37
CA PRO A 798 11.01 21.24 -2.73
C PRO A 798 9.86 21.21 -3.76
N PRO A 799 9.93 22.01 -4.85
CA PRO A 799 8.90 21.99 -5.89
C PRO A 799 8.78 20.60 -6.48
N THR A 800 7.59 20.01 -6.45
CA THR A 800 7.42 18.60 -6.80
C THR A 800 6.32 18.40 -7.82
N LEU A 801 6.70 17.85 -8.97
CA LEU A 801 5.80 17.25 -9.95
C LEU A 801 6.35 15.86 -10.27
N VAL A 802 5.61 14.83 -9.86
CA VAL A 802 5.94 13.43 -10.14
C VAL A 802 5.15 12.98 -11.37
N SER A 803 5.86 12.46 -12.37
CA SER A 803 5.24 11.85 -13.54
C SER A 803 5.12 10.35 -13.35
N PHE A 804 3.91 9.80 -13.43
CA PHE A 804 3.68 8.35 -13.52
C PHE A 804 3.32 7.99 -14.96
N ALA A 805 4.09 7.09 -15.58
CA ALA A 805 3.88 6.64 -16.95
C ALA A 805 3.33 5.21 -16.95
N VAL A 806 2.24 4.97 -17.69
CA VAL A 806 1.58 3.67 -17.80
C VAL A 806 1.60 3.17 -19.25
N ASP A 807 2.08 1.95 -19.48
CA ASP A 807 2.08 1.26 -20.77
C ASP A 807 1.41 -0.13 -20.67
N VAL A 808 0.89 -0.62 -21.80
CA VAL A 808 0.35 -1.98 -21.96
C VAL A 808 1.14 -2.72 -23.03
N ALA A 809 1.76 -3.82 -22.62
CA ALA A 809 2.70 -4.61 -23.43
C ALA A 809 2.40 -6.11 -23.32
N LYS A 810 3.29 -6.95 -23.86
CA LYS A 810 3.23 -8.41 -23.66
C LYS A 810 4.44 -8.89 -22.86
N VAL A 811 4.31 -10.01 -22.15
CA VAL A 811 5.39 -10.62 -21.34
C VAL A 811 6.69 -10.76 -22.16
N LYS A 812 6.59 -11.18 -23.42
CA LYS A 812 7.74 -11.39 -24.32
C LYS A 812 8.50 -10.10 -24.67
N ASP A 813 7.89 -8.93 -24.51
CA ASP A 813 8.48 -7.63 -24.84
C ASP A 813 9.33 -7.10 -23.67
N VAL A 814 9.18 -7.71 -22.48
CA VAL A 814 9.81 -7.27 -21.23
C VAL A 814 11.27 -7.73 -21.14
N ILE A 815 12.17 -6.80 -20.82
CA ILE A 815 13.56 -7.10 -20.40
C ILE A 815 13.83 -6.55 -19.00
N THR A 816 14.80 -7.15 -18.31
CA THR A 816 15.11 -6.89 -16.90
C THR A 816 16.46 -6.19 -16.74
N PRO A 817 16.68 -5.37 -15.70
CA PRO A 817 17.86 -4.52 -15.55
C PRO A 817 19.16 -5.21 -15.14
N GLU A 818 19.14 -6.41 -14.58
CA GLU A 818 20.35 -7.07 -14.13
C GLU A 818 21.24 -7.52 -15.30
N LEU A 819 22.56 -7.36 -15.17
CA LEU A 819 23.52 -7.83 -16.15
C LEU A 819 23.47 -9.35 -16.23
N LYS A 820 23.46 -9.89 -17.44
CA LYS A 820 23.15 -11.30 -17.71
C LYS A 820 24.38 -12.14 -17.98
N LYS A 821 25.37 -11.60 -18.70
CA LYS A 821 26.44 -12.43 -19.25
C LYS A 821 27.77 -11.70 -19.36
N ALA A 822 28.84 -12.38 -18.92
CA ALA A 822 30.20 -11.88 -19.10
C ALA A 822 30.59 -11.84 -20.59
N GLY A 823 31.34 -10.81 -20.98
CA GLY A 823 31.72 -10.51 -22.35
C GLY A 823 30.69 -9.67 -23.13
N SER A 824 29.46 -9.51 -22.61
CA SER A 824 28.51 -8.54 -23.17
C SER A 824 29.07 -7.12 -23.11
N LYS A 825 28.79 -6.31 -24.12
CA LYS A 825 29.20 -4.91 -24.19
C LYS A 825 28.15 -4.02 -23.52
N LEU A 826 28.63 -3.01 -22.81
CA LEU A 826 27.81 -1.94 -22.26
C LEU A 826 27.85 -0.76 -23.22
N VAL A 827 26.68 -0.34 -23.68
CA VAL A 827 26.53 0.80 -24.58
C VAL A 827 25.67 1.87 -23.95
N TRP A 828 25.97 3.13 -24.26
CA TRP A 828 25.30 4.31 -23.76
C TRP A 828 24.53 5.00 -24.89
N LEU A 829 23.21 5.05 -24.75
CA LEU A 829 22.30 5.86 -25.55
C LEU A 829 22.12 7.20 -24.85
N ARG A 830 22.45 8.29 -25.56
CA ARG A 830 22.34 9.66 -25.04
C ARG A 830 21.03 10.28 -25.50
N ALA A 831 20.29 10.89 -24.57
CA ALA A 831 19.13 11.70 -24.91
C ALA A 831 19.60 13.02 -25.55
N PRO A 832 19.22 13.31 -26.81
CA PRO A 832 19.57 14.57 -27.44
C PRO A 832 18.90 15.75 -26.73
N LYS A 833 19.61 16.88 -26.64
CA LYS A 833 19.15 18.10 -25.95
C LYS A 833 19.33 19.31 -26.85
N ASP A 834 18.48 20.32 -26.65
CA ASP A 834 18.59 21.60 -27.33
C ASP A 834 19.58 22.56 -26.62
N ALA A 835 19.65 23.81 -27.09
CA ALA A 835 20.54 24.82 -26.53
C ALA A 835 20.14 25.34 -25.13
N TYR A 836 18.98 24.93 -24.62
CA TYR A 836 18.45 25.26 -23.30
C TYR A 836 18.41 24.03 -22.39
N ASP A 837 19.20 23.00 -22.68
CA ASP A 837 19.23 21.75 -21.91
C ASP A 837 17.88 21.01 -21.84
N LEU A 838 16.91 21.33 -22.70
CA LEU A 838 15.64 20.62 -22.80
C LEU A 838 15.75 19.42 -23.73
N PRO A 839 14.96 18.35 -23.55
CA PRO A 839 14.96 17.22 -24.46
C PRO A 839 14.59 17.66 -25.89
N ASP A 840 15.38 17.24 -26.88
CA ASP A 840 14.97 17.27 -28.29
C ASP A 840 14.02 16.10 -28.53
N TYR A 841 12.73 16.33 -28.26
CA TYR A 841 11.71 15.27 -28.27
C TYR A 841 11.65 14.48 -29.60
N PRO A 842 11.65 15.11 -30.80
CA PRO A 842 11.68 14.36 -32.05
C PRO A 842 12.89 13.41 -32.17
N ALA A 843 14.10 13.89 -31.88
CA ALA A 843 15.30 13.06 -31.96
C ALA A 843 15.32 11.96 -30.88
N LEU A 844 14.83 12.28 -29.68
CA LEU A 844 14.72 11.33 -28.58
C LEU A 844 13.73 10.20 -28.88
N MET A 845 12.54 10.55 -29.37
CA MET A 845 11.50 9.60 -29.78
C MET A 845 11.98 8.65 -30.88
N GLU A 846 12.80 9.14 -31.82
CA GLU A 846 13.44 8.30 -32.84
C GLU A 846 14.39 7.27 -32.20
N GLN A 847 15.20 7.68 -31.22
CA GLN A 847 16.12 6.78 -30.52
C GLN A 847 15.38 5.76 -29.65
N TYR A 848 14.30 6.17 -28.97
CA TYR A 848 13.48 5.25 -28.17
C TYR A 848 12.73 4.23 -29.05
N ASP A 849 12.25 4.63 -30.23
CA ASP A 849 11.66 3.69 -31.20
C ASP A 849 12.69 2.65 -31.68
N LYS A 850 13.90 3.10 -32.00
CA LYS A 850 15.02 2.21 -32.38
C LYS A 850 15.43 1.27 -31.25
N LEU A 851 15.47 1.76 -30.02
CA LEU A 851 15.79 0.93 -28.86
C LEU A 851 14.73 -0.16 -28.65
N HIS A 852 13.44 0.19 -28.75
CA HIS A 852 12.35 -0.79 -28.68
C HIS A 852 12.52 -1.89 -29.75
N GLN A 853 12.90 -1.52 -30.98
CA GLN A 853 13.21 -2.48 -32.05
C GLN A 853 14.45 -3.35 -31.76
N ASP A 854 15.49 -2.78 -31.16
CA ASP A 854 16.70 -3.49 -30.74
C ASP A 854 16.39 -4.52 -29.64
N ILE A 855 15.53 -4.17 -28.69
CA ILE A 855 15.05 -5.06 -27.62
C ILE A 855 14.22 -6.20 -28.22
N GLN A 856 13.23 -5.88 -29.07
CA GLN A 856 12.39 -6.90 -29.71
C GLN A 856 13.18 -7.89 -30.58
N ALA A 857 14.30 -7.44 -31.15
CA ALA A 857 15.18 -8.28 -31.94
C ALA A 857 16.22 -9.06 -31.10
N GLY A 858 16.22 -8.92 -29.77
CA GLY A 858 17.18 -9.55 -28.87
C GLY A 858 18.61 -9.01 -29.02
N ARG A 859 18.78 -7.80 -29.59
CA ARG A 859 20.08 -7.12 -29.70
C ARG A 859 20.45 -6.41 -28.40
N VAL A 860 19.47 -6.04 -27.58
CA VAL A 860 19.63 -5.57 -26.20
C VAL A 860 18.95 -6.56 -25.28
N ILE A 861 19.64 -7.00 -24.22
CA ILE A 861 19.17 -8.06 -23.31
C ILE A 861 18.93 -7.59 -21.88
N SER A 862 19.44 -6.40 -21.54
CA SER A 862 19.20 -5.69 -20.28
C SER A 862 19.41 -4.20 -20.54
N ALA A 863 18.66 -3.35 -19.83
CA ALA A 863 18.81 -1.90 -19.92
C ALA A 863 18.45 -1.20 -18.62
N TYR A 864 18.97 0.02 -18.44
CA TYR A 864 18.75 0.84 -17.25
C TYR A 864 18.76 2.33 -17.64
N ALA A 865 17.69 3.05 -17.33
CA ALA A 865 17.58 4.49 -17.52
C ALA A 865 18.40 5.24 -16.47
N LEU A 866 19.11 6.29 -16.90
CA LEU A 866 19.98 7.08 -16.05
C LEU A 866 19.22 8.24 -15.37
N ASP A 867 19.73 8.62 -14.19
CA ASP A 867 19.21 9.69 -13.35
C ASP A 867 20.31 10.75 -13.10
N ARG A 868 20.17 11.55 -12.02
CA ARG A 868 21.16 12.57 -11.66
C ARG A 868 22.54 12.01 -11.27
N HIS A 869 22.65 10.73 -10.97
CA HIS A 869 23.88 10.07 -10.52
C HIS A 869 24.67 9.41 -11.65
N GLY A 870 24.08 9.35 -12.85
CA GLY A 870 24.79 8.95 -14.06
C GLY A 870 25.18 7.47 -14.11
N ILE A 871 26.20 7.20 -14.92
CA ILE A 871 26.55 5.84 -15.38
C ILE A 871 27.07 4.97 -14.24
N ALA A 872 27.93 5.51 -13.36
CA ALA A 872 28.56 4.75 -12.29
C ALA A 872 27.55 4.08 -11.35
N ALA A 873 26.50 4.81 -10.95
CA ALA A 873 25.42 4.26 -10.14
C ALA A 873 24.65 3.16 -10.88
N ALA A 874 24.28 3.40 -12.14
CA ALA A 874 23.51 2.46 -12.95
C ALA A 874 24.24 1.13 -13.17
N VAL A 875 25.47 1.15 -13.68
CA VAL A 875 26.22 -0.09 -13.96
C VAL A 875 26.50 -0.90 -12.70
N SER A 876 26.65 -0.23 -11.56
CA SER A 876 26.81 -0.90 -10.26
C SER A 876 25.53 -1.65 -9.89
N LYS A 877 24.38 -0.97 -9.92
CA LYS A 877 23.07 -1.57 -9.62
C LYS A 877 22.72 -2.71 -10.57
N MET A 878 22.98 -2.56 -11.88
CA MET A 878 22.77 -3.62 -12.87
C MET A 878 23.62 -4.86 -12.56
N ALA A 879 24.84 -4.69 -12.04
CA ALA A 879 25.75 -5.81 -11.78
C ALA A 879 25.44 -6.58 -10.48
N PHE A 880 24.91 -5.91 -9.46
CA PHE A 880 24.75 -6.48 -8.11
C PHE A 880 23.88 -7.74 -8.06
N GLY A 881 22.75 -7.77 -8.77
CA GLY A 881 21.77 -8.85 -8.67
C GLY A 881 22.32 -10.22 -9.09
N ASN A 882 23.23 -10.25 -10.07
CA ASN A 882 23.88 -11.49 -10.53
C ASN A 882 25.34 -11.61 -10.05
N GLY A 883 25.82 -10.66 -9.25
CA GLY A 883 27.19 -10.63 -8.75
C GLY A 883 28.23 -10.49 -9.87
N MET A 884 27.91 -9.72 -10.91
CA MET A 884 28.79 -9.51 -12.05
C MET A 884 29.86 -8.45 -11.75
N GLY A 885 30.97 -8.51 -12.47
CA GLY A 885 31.90 -7.39 -12.59
C GLY A 885 31.55 -6.50 -13.78
N VAL A 886 32.14 -5.31 -13.81
CA VAL A 886 32.03 -4.35 -14.92
C VAL A 886 33.39 -3.73 -15.17
N LYS A 887 33.80 -3.70 -16.43
CA LYS A 887 34.97 -2.98 -16.88
C LYS A 887 34.56 -1.81 -17.76
N ILE A 888 34.85 -0.60 -17.31
CA ILE A 888 34.58 0.63 -18.05
C ILE A 888 35.77 0.96 -18.94
N GLU A 889 35.48 1.40 -20.16
CA GLU A 889 36.49 1.82 -21.13
C GLU A 889 37.24 3.06 -20.65
N HIS A 890 38.56 3.01 -20.74
CA HIS A 890 39.45 4.12 -20.37
C HIS A 890 39.23 5.39 -21.20
N SER A 891 38.56 5.29 -22.36
CA SER A 891 38.22 6.42 -23.23
C SER A 891 36.99 7.20 -22.75
N LEU A 892 36.19 6.67 -21.82
CA LEU A 892 35.08 7.40 -21.22
C LEU A 892 35.64 8.46 -20.27
N ASP A 893 35.34 9.74 -20.48
CA ASP A 893 35.78 10.82 -19.59
C ASP A 893 35.23 10.58 -18.16
N PRO A 894 36.07 10.58 -17.11
CA PRO A 894 35.60 10.42 -15.73
C PRO A 894 34.49 11.40 -15.36
N ARG A 895 34.50 12.61 -15.93
CA ARG A 895 33.49 13.63 -15.64
C ARG A 895 32.12 13.24 -16.18
N ASP A 896 32.06 12.58 -17.33
CA ASP A 896 30.79 12.07 -17.90
C ASP A 896 30.30 10.84 -17.16
N PHE A 897 31.23 10.04 -16.62
CA PHE A 897 30.89 8.82 -15.88
C PHE A 897 30.06 9.08 -14.61
N PHE A 898 30.19 10.27 -14.00
CA PHE A 898 29.46 10.70 -12.81
C PHE A 898 28.53 11.91 -13.05
N ALA A 899 28.32 12.32 -14.31
CA ALA A 899 27.46 13.46 -14.64
C ALA A 899 25.97 13.07 -14.63
N PRO A 900 25.05 14.02 -14.31
CA PRO A 900 23.62 13.84 -14.49
C PRO A 900 23.26 13.50 -15.94
N ALA A 901 22.45 12.46 -16.14
CA ALA A 901 22.16 11.93 -17.48
C ALA A 901 20.67 11.56 -17.64
N PHE A 902 19.76 12.43 -17.18
CA PHE A 902 18.32 12.20 -17.28
C PHE A 902 17.87 11.90 -18.71
N GLY A 903 17.14 10.79 -18.89
CA GLY A 903 16.63 10.34 -20.19
C GLY A 903 17.60 9.45 -20.99
N ASP A 904 18.87 9.39 -20.61
CA ASP A 904 19.86 8.49 -21.19
C ASP A 904 19.61 7.03 -20.72
N ILE A 905 20.09 6.06 -21.49
CA ILE A 905 19.91 4.63 -21.18
C ILE A 905 21.23 3.88 -21.38
N ILE A 906 21.58 3.04 -20.40
CA ILE A 906 22.64 2.04 -20.54
C ILE A 906 22.02 0.71 -20.97
N CYS A 907 22.61 0.07 -21.98
CA CYS A 907 22.14 -1.21 -22.50
C CYS A 907 23.26 -2.26 -22.44
N GLU A 908 22.92 -3.47 -22.00
CA GLU A 908 23.74 -4.66 -22.19
C GLU A 908 23.43 -5.29 -23.55
N VAL A 909 24.48 -5.43 -24.35
CA VAL A 909 24.41 -5.94 -25.73
C VAL A 909 25.24 -7.21 -25.81
N PRO A 910 24.69 -8.34 -26.29
CA PRO A 910 25.45 -9.57 -26.44
C PRO A 910 26.71 -9.37 -27.29
N ASP A 911 27.76 -10.14 -26.99
CA ASP A 911 29.01 -10.07 -27.75
C ASP A 911 28.76 -10.29 -29.26
N GLY A 912 29.47 -9.51 -30.09
CA GLY A 912 29.30 -9.49 -31.55
C GLY A 912 28.04 -8.80 -32.08
N LYS A 913 27.10 -8.36 -31.22
CA LYS A 913 25.83 -7.73 -31.66
C LYS A 913 25.84 -6.21 -31.72
N VAL A 914 26.88 -5.56 -31.18
CA VAL A 914 27.00 -4.08 -31.14
C VAL A 914 26.84 -3.45 -32.52
N GLY A 915 27.47 -4.01 -33.56
CA GLY A 915 27.38 -3.48 -34.93
C GLY A 915 26.03 -3.66 -35.63
N GLU A 916 25.07 -4.36 -35.00
CA GLU A 916 23.72 -4.59 -35.51
C GLU A 916 22.67 -3.63 -34.91
N LEU A 917 23.06 -2.79 -33.93
CA LEU A 917 22.15 -1.89 -33.23
C LEU A 917 21.60 -0.79 -34.16
N ALA A 918 20.31 -0.50 -34.03
CA ALA A 918 19.65 0.58 -34.75
C ALA A 918 19.87 1.93 -34.05
N ILE A 919 19.97 1.93 -32.72
CA ILE A 919 20.23 3.14 -31.92
C ILE A 919 21.58 3.78 -32.27
N THR A 920 21.70 5.07 -31.98
CA THR A 920 22.99 5.75 -31.89
C THR A 920 23.56 5.56 -30.50
N TYR A 921 24.78 5.06 -30.39
CA TYR A 921 25.36 4.64 -29.12
C TYR A 921 26.86 4.95 -29.00
N THR A 922 27.35 4.94 -27.77
CA THR A 922 28.77 4.90 -27.42
C THR A 922 29.05 3.60 -26.65
N VAL A 923 30.07 2.84 -27.04
CA VAL A 923 30.53 1.70 -26.22
C VAL A 923 31.29 2.25 -25.02
N ILE A 924 30.85 1.91 -23.81
CA ILE A 924 31.43 2.44 -22.57
C ILE A 924 32.09 1.36 -21.71
N GLY A 925 31.91 0.08 -22.02
CA GLY A 925 32.49 -0.99 -21.21
C GLY A 925 32.02 -2.38 -21.60
N GLU A 926 32.26 -3.33 -20.69
CA GLU A 926 31.82 -4.71 -20.78
C GLU A 926 31.50 -5.30 -19.41
N ALA A 927 30.56 -6.26 -19.37
CA ALA A 927 30.28 -7.06 -18.18
C ALA A 927 31.33 -8.18 -18.04
N THR A 928 31.77 -8.46 -16.81
CA THR A 928 32.81 -9.45 -16.49
C THR A 928 32.34 -10.43 -15.40
N ASP A 929 33.05 -11.54 -15.22
CA ASP A 929 32.79 -12.57 -14.20
C ASP A 929 33.83 -12.60 -13.07
N ASP A 930 34.66 -11.56 -12.98
CA ASP A 930 35.75 -11.44 -11.99
C ASP A 930 35.33 -10.72 -10.69
N ALA A 931 34.05 -10.36 -10.55
CA ALA A 931 33.47 -9.68 -9.40
C ALA A 931 34.19 -8.36 -9.03
N LYS A 932 34.58 -7.58 -10.04
CA LYS A 932 35.24 -6.28 -9.87
C LYS A 932 34.60 -5.20 -10.73
N PHE A 933 34.61 -3.97 -10.23
CA PHE A 933 34.39 -2.76 -11.01
C PHE A 933 35.73 -2.14 -11.35
N SER A 934 36.02 -1.93 -12.63
CA SER A 934 37.31 -1.38 -13.09
C SER A 934 37.15 -0.18 -14.01
N TYR A 935 38.03 0.81 -13.84
CA TYR A 935 38.13 2.01 -14.67
C TYR A 935 39.60 2.46 -14.71
N GLY A 936 40.25 2.37 -15.88
CA GLY A 936 41.70 2.62 -15.97
C GLY A 936 42.50 1.71 -15.01
N ASP A 937 43.30 2.31 -14.13
CA ASP A 937 44.06 1.60 -13.08
C ASP A 937 43.25 1.40 -11.78
N THR A 938 42.02 1.90 -11.71
CA THR A 938 41.16 1.77 -10.53
C THR A 938 40.44 0.43 -10.51
N GLU A 939 40.50 -0.28 -9.37
CA GLU A 939 39.68 -1.46 -9.09
C GLU A 939 38.92 -1.29 -7.77
N ILE A 940 37.62 -1.65 -7.79
CA ILE A 940 36.76 -1.79 -6.62
C ILE A 940 36.20 -3.21 -6.64
N THR A 941 36.36 -3.95 -5.56
CA THR A 941 35.77 -5.30 -5.49
C THR A 941 34.25 -5.21 -5.33
N LEU A 942 33.51 -6.20 -5.83
CA LEU A 942 32.06 -6.28 -5.63
C LEU A 942 31.70 -6.21 -4.13
N LYS A 943 32.46 -6.87 -3.26
CA LYS A 943 32.27 -6.82 -1.80
C LYS A 943 32.39 -5.40 -1.23
N GLU A 944 33.40 -4.64 -1.67
CA GLU A 944 33.61 -3.25 -1.24
C GLU A 944 32.47 -2.34 -1.72
N ALA A 945 32.02 -2.51 -2.96
CA ALA A 945 30.90 -1.76 -3.52
C ALA A 945 29.57 -2.07 -2.78
N LEU A 946 29.26 -3.35 -2.57
CA LEU A 946 28.05 -3.78 -1.85
C LEU A 946 28.05 -3.28 -0.40
N SER A 947 29.15 -3.47 0.34
CA SER A 947 29.24 -3.00 1.72
C SER A 947 29.03 -1.48 1.85
N THR A 948 29.47 -0.71 0.85
CA THR A 948 29.25 0.74 0.82
C THR A 948 27.81 1.08 0.49
N TRP A 949 27.25 0.41 -0.53
CA TRP A 949 25.89 0.62 -1.00
C TRP A 949 24.82 0.22 0.03
N GLU A 950 25.03 -0.86 0.78
CA GLU A 950 24.09 -1.36 1.80
C GLU A 950 24.23 -0.62 3.14
N GLY A 951 25.41 -0.07 3.45
CA GLY A 951 25.73 0.43 4.79
C GLY A 951 24.99 1.69 5.24
N THR A 952 24.63 2.60 4.33
CA THR A 952 24.10 3.94 4.70
C THR A 952 22.77 3.86 5.45
N LEU A 953 21.80 3.07 4.96
CA LEU A 953 20.45 3.00 5.51
C LEU A 953 20.20 1.76 6.40
N GLU A 954 21.16 0.87 6.56
CA GLU A 954 21.00 -0.39 7.33
C GLU A 954 20.54 -0.14 8.79
N ASN A 955 20.97 0.97 9.41
CA ASN A 955 20.53 1.33 10.77
C ASN A 955 19.11 1.90 10.84
N VAL A 956 18.51 2.26 9.70
CA VAL A 956 17.14 2.77 9.57
C VAL A 956 16.20 1.66 9.13
N PHE A 957 16.56 0.97 8.04
CA PHE A 957 15.82 -0.13 7.44
C PHE A 957 16.72 -1.36 7.35
N LYS A 958 16.75 -2.15 8.43
CA LYS A 958 17.58 -3.36 8.50
C LYS A 958 17.19 -4.36 7.42
N THR A 959 18.18 -5.00 6.83
CA THR A 959 18.00 -6.13 5.89
C THR A 959 18.15 -7.49 6.59
N ALA A 960 18.76 -7.52 7.78
CA ALA A 960 18.94 -8.72 8.58
C ALA A 960 18.72 -8.49 10.08
N ALA A 961 18.38 -9.54 10.82
CA ALA A 961 18.25 -9.48 12.28
C ALA A 961 19.60 -9.46 13.00
N GLY A 962 20.66 -10.00 12.36
CA GLY A 962 21.98 -10.27 12.93
C GLY A 962 22.18 -11.76 13.26
N THR A 963 23.39 -12.15 13.68
CA THR A 963 23.72 -13.55 14.02
C THR A 963 23.14 -13.93 15.38
N GLU A 964 21.94 -14.51 15.41
CA GLU A 964 21.55 -15.39 16.51
C GLU A 964 22.10 -16.80 16.22
N ASP A 965 22.58 -17.51 17.24
CA ASP A 965 22.93 -18.95 17.14
C ASP A 965 21.65 -19.75 16.84
N VAL A 966 21.23 -19.76 15.58
CA VAL A 966 20.15 -20.65 15.13
C VAL A 966 20.73 -22.06 15.19
N LYS A 967 20.08 -22.95 15.96
CA LYS A 967 20.41 -24.37 15.99
C LYS A 967 20.36 -24.90 14.56
N ALA A 968 21.52 -25.15 13.96
CA ALA A 968 21.61 -25.64 12.58
C ALA A 968 21.26 -27.13 12.54
N ASP A 969 20.51 -27.53 11.52
CA ASP A 969 20.40 -28.95 11.20
C ASP A 969 21.74 -29.49 10.67
N ASP A 970 21.95 -30.80 10.75
CA ASP A 970 23.15 -31.45 10.20
C ASP A 970 23.08 -31.65 8.68
N GLY A 971 21.98 -31.25 8.05
CA GLY A 971 21.75 -31.34 6.60
C GLY A 971 21.38 -32.75 6.13
N SER A 972 20.97 -33.63 7.04
CA SER A 972 20.58 -35.01 6.70
C SER A 972 19.23 -35.07 5.99
N LEU A 973 19.15 -35.94 4.98
CA LEU A 973 17.90 -36.20 4.25
C LEU A 973 17.18 -37.40 4.88
N TYR A 974 15.88 -37.27 5.07
CA TYR A 974 15.01 -38.37 5.49
C TYR A 974 14.40 -39.08 4.27
N LYS A 975 14.74 -40.36 4.11
CA LYS A 975 14.13 -41.22 3.10
C LYS A 975 13.14 -42.17 3.78
N ALA A 976 11.85 -41.95 3.55
CA ALA A 976 10.79 -42.80 4.06
C ALA A 976 10.81 -44.18 3.36
N ASP A 977 10.71 -45.25 4.14
CA ASP A 977 10.59 -46.62 3.64
C ASP A 977 9.21 -46.89 3.00
N SER A 978 8.18 -46.15 3.44
CA SER A 978 6.83 -46.20 2.90
C SER A 978 6.13 -44.85 3.05
N ILE A 979 5.28 -44.52 2.07
CA ILE A 979 4.43 -43.32 2.05
C ILE A 979 2.98 -43.79 2.14
N TYR A 980 2.11 -43.02 2.79
CA TYR A 980 0.69 -43.35 2.86
C TYR A 980 0.08 -43.41 1.45
N VAL A 981 -0.70 -44.45 1.17
CA VAL A 981 -1.35 -44.65 -0.14
C VAL A 981 -2.86 -44.55 0.03
N CYS A 982 -3.50 -43.68 -0.75
CA CYS A 982 -4.95 -43.51 -0.76
C CYS A 982 -5.66 -44.82 -1.16
N LYS A 983 -6.64 -45.26 -0.39
CA LYS A 983 -7.53 -46.39 -0.75
C LYS A 983 -8.82 -45.89 -1.41
N HIS A 984 -9.22 -44.65 -1.13
CA HIS A 984 -10.41 -44.00 -1.67
C HIS A 984 -10.11 -43.21 -2.95
N LYS A 985 -9.86 -43.93 -4.04
CA LYS A 985 -9.48 -43.33 -5.33
C LYS A 985 -10.63 -42.56 -5.98
N VAL A 986 -10.34 -41.38 -6.53
CA VAL A 986 -11.25 -40.54 -7.31
C VAL A 986 -10.52 -39.92 -8.50
N ALA A 987 -11.19 -39.87 -9.66
CA ALA A 987 -10.56 -39.36 -10.88
C ALA A 987 -10.25 -37.86 -10.82
N LYS A 988 -11.14 -37.08 -10.17
CA LYS A 988 -11.05 -35.63 -10.03
C LYS A 988 -11.36 -35.26 -8.57
N PRO A 989 -10.36 -35.13 -7.70
CA PRO A 989 -10.58 -34.84 -6.30
C PRO A 989 -11.09 -33.39 -6.12
N ARG A 990 -11.93 -33.20 -5.10
CA ARG A 990 -12.45 -31.89 -4.71
C ARG A 990 -11.66 -31.31 -3.54
N VAL A 991 -11.29 -30.03 -3.65
CA VAL A 991 -10.58 -29.25 -2.66
C VAL A 991 -11.54 -28.23 -2.05
N PHE A 992 -11.64 -28.20 -0.74
CA PHE A 992 -12.34 -27.14 -0.02
C PHE A 992 -11.34 -26.08 0.45
N ILE A 993 -11.62 -24.80 0.14
CA ILE A 993 -10.85 -23.63 0.59
C ILE A 993 -11.75 -22.74 1.46
N PRO A 994 -11.52 -22.70 2.78
CA PRO A 994 -12.20 -21.76 3.67
C PRO A 994 -11.63 -20.34 3.52
N VAL A 995 -12.50 -19.34 3.45
CA VAL A 995 -12.16 -17.92 3.38
C VAL A 995 -12.75 -17.19 4.59
N PHE A 996 -11.91 -16.47 5.32
CA PHE A 996 -12.30 -15.61 6.43
C PHE A 996 -11.96 -14.16 6.12
N PRO A 997 -12.51 -13.16 6.84
CA PRO A 997 -12.05 -11.78 6.74
C PRO A 997 -10.51 -11.70 6.84
N GLY A 998 -9.88 -11.08 5.83
CA GLY A 998 -8.41 -10.95 5.74
C GLY A 998 -7.66 -12.12 5.07
N THR A 999 -8.31 -13.25 4.77
CA THR A 999 -7.76 -14.28 3.87
C THR A 999 -7.50 -13.69 2.49
N ASN A 1000 -6.30 -13.88 1.91
CA ASN A 1000 -5.97 -13.23 0.65
C ASN A 1000 -5.27 -14.04 -0.47
N CYS A 1001 -4.92 -15.31 -0.21
CA CYS A 1001 -4.26 -16.18 -1.19
C CYS A 1001 -5.20 -17.25 -1.80
N GLU A 1002 -6.50 -17.14 -1.59
CA GLU A 1002 -7.51 -18.09 -2.05
C GLU A 1002 -7.59 -18.18 -3.58
N TYR A 1003 -7.41 -17.06 -4.29
CA TYR A 1003 -7.41 -17.06 -5.76
C TYR A 1003 -6.16 -17.76 -6.32
N ASP A 1004 -5.00 -17.53 -5.73
CA ASP A 1004 -3.74 -18.14 -6.15
C ASP A 1004 -3.78 -19.65 -5.91
N SER A 1005 -4.28 -20.05 -4.73
CA SER A 1005 -4.50 -21.46 -4.37
C SER A 1005 -5.49 -22.14 -5.30
N THR A 1006 -6.62 -21.48 -5.61
CA THR A 1006 -7.64 -22.00 -6.54
C THR A 1006 -7.04 -22.29 -7.91
N ARG A 1007 -6.35 -21.30 -8.50
CA ARG A 1007 -5.70 -21.46 -9.81
C ARG A 1007 -4.65 -22.57 -9.80
N ALA A 1008 -3.88 -22.71 -8.73
CA ALA A 1008 -2.88 -23.76 -8.61
C ALA A 1008 -3.49 -25.17 -8.59
N PHE A 1009 -4.57 -25.38 -7.84
CA PHE A 1009 -5.28 -26.67 -7.77
C PHE A 1009 -6.04 -27.01 -9.06
N GLU A 1010 -6.71 -26.04 -9.67
CA GLU A 1010 -7.41 -26.24 -10.95
C GLU A 1010 -6.42 -26.60 -12.07
N ARG A 1011 -5.26 -25.93 -12.11
CA ARG A 1011 -4.17 -26.26 -13.03
C ARG A 1011 -3.64 -27.69 -12.82
N ALA A 1012 -3.62 -28.17 -11.59
CA ALA A 1012 -3.26 -29.55 -11.25
C ALA A 1012 -4.38 -30.57 -11.57
N GLY A 1013 -5.60 -30.10 -11.90
CA GLY A 1013 -6.74 -30.91 -12.32
C GLY A 1013 -7.75 -31.23 -11.21
N ALA A 1014 -7.77 -30.48 -10.11
CA ALA A 1014 -8.78 -30.61 -9.06
C ALA A 1014 -10.06 -29.81 -9.37
N GLU A 1015 -11.14 -30.09 -8.65
CA GLU A 1015 -12.25 -29.14 -8.48
C GLU A 1015 -12.08 -28.38 -7.18
N VAL A 1016 -12.31 -27.07 -7.20
CA VAL A 1016 -12.14 -26.23 -6.01
C VAL A 1016 -13.50 -25.67 -5.60
N ASP A 1017 -13.82 -25.76 -4.32
CA ASP A 1017 -14.96 -25.11 -3.70
C ASP A 1017 -14.47 -24.11 -2.65
N VAL A 1018 -14.69 -22.82 -2.91
CA VAL A 1018 -14.29 -21.71 -2.05
C VAL A 1018 -15.52 -21.21 -1.30
N LYS A 1019 -15.48 -21.16 0.04
CA LYS A 1019 -16.60 -20.65 0.85
C LYS A 1019 -16.13 -19.59 1.83
N VAL A 1020 -16.88 -18.48 1.87
CA VAL A 1020 -16.71 -17.40 2.85
C VAL A 1020 -17.41 -17.80 4.16
N PHE A 1021 -16.71 -17.60 5.28
CA PHE A 1021 -17.29 -17.71 6.61
C PHE A 1021 -17.93 -16.37 6.99
N LYS A 1022 -19.26 -16.36 7.10
CA LYS A 1022 -20.04 -15.19 7.52
C LYS A 1022 -20.13 -15.13 9.04
N ASN A 1023 -20.02 -13.95 9.62
CA ASN A 1023 -20.07 -13.74 11.06
C ASN A 1023 -20.67 -12.40 11.49
N LEU A 1024 -21.48 -11.75 10.64
CA LEU A 1024 -22.19 -10.52 11.03
C LEU A 1024 -23.25 -10.77 12.11
N THR A 1025 -23.87 -11.95 12.10
CA THR A 1025 -24.94 -12.35 13.04
C THR A 1025 -24.71 -13.76 13.58
N ALA A 1026 -25.40 -14.12 14.66
CA ALA A 1026 -25.38 -15.49 15.20
C ALA A 1026 -25.90 -16.52 14.17
N GLU A 1027 -26.94 -16.16 13.40
CA GLU A 1027 -27.48 -17.00 12.33
C GLU A 1027 -26.45 -17.21 11.20
N ASP A 1028 -25.71 -16.16 10.84
CA ASP A 1028 -24.63 -16.27 9.84
C ASP A 1028 -23.50 -17.20 10.28
N ILE A 1029 -23.14 -17.19 11.57
CA ILE A 1029 -22.15 -18.12 12.14
C ILE A 1029 -22.67 -19.55 12.04
N HIS A 1030 -23.92 -19.77 12.44
CA HIS A 1030 -24.58 -21.07 12.37
C HIS A 1030 -24.59 -21.63 10.94
N ASP A 1031 -25.08 -20.84 9.98
CA ASP A 1031 -25.13 -21.19 8.55
C ASP A 1031 -23.73 -21.51 8.00
N SER A 1032 -22.73 -20.72 8.38
CA SER A 1032 -21.34 -20.91 7.92
C SER A 1032 -20.76 -22.23 8.42
N VAL A 1033 -21.05 -22.60 9.68
CA VAL A 1033 -20.66 -23.90 10.24
C VAL A 1033 -21.28 -25.06 9.44
N GLU A 1034 -22.57 -24.98 9.10
CA GLU A 1034 -23.25 -26.02 8.31
C GLU A 1034 -22.70 -26.12 6.88
N ILE A 1035 -22.45 -24.96 6.24
CA ILE A 1035 -21.87 -24.90 4.90
C ILE A 1035 -20.47 -25.52 4.90
N PHE A 1036 -19.64 -25.20 5.89
CA PHE A 1036 -18.28 -25.73 6.00
C PHE A 1036 -18.28 -27.23 6.27
N GLU A 1037 -19.08 -27.71 7.23
CA GLU A 1037 -19.26 -29.14 7.51
C GLU A 1037 -19.62 -29.90 6.22
N LYS A 1038 -20.61 -29.40 5.49
CA LYS A 1038 -21.06 -29.99 4.23
C LYS A 1038 -19.96 -29.98 3.17
N ALA A 1039 -19.26 -28.86 2.98
CA ALA A 1039 -18.18 -28.76 2.00
C ALA A 1039 -17.04 -29.75 2.32
N ILE A 1040 -16.64 -29.85 3.60
CA ILE A 1040 -15.63 -30.81 4.07
C ILE A 1040 -16.08 -32.26 3.84
N SER A 1041 -17.37 -32.56 4.08
CA SER A 1041 -17.92 -33.91 3.87
C SER A 1041 -17.90 -34.36 2.39
N GLN A 1042 -17.85 -33.40 1.45
CA GLN A 1042 -17.82 -33.67 0.00
C GLN A 1042 -16.40 -33.62 -0.57
N ALA A 1043 -15.49 -32.90 0.08
CA ALA A 1043 -14.10 -32.75 -0.35
C ALA A 1043 -13.24 -33.99 -0.04
N GLN A 1044 -12.14 -34.11 -0.78
CA GLN A 1044 -11.03 -35.03 -0.52
C GLN A 1044 -9.81 -34.30 0.06
N MET A 1045 -9.73 -32.98 -0.16
CA MET A 1045 -8.68 -32.14 0.34
C MET A 1045 -9.25 -30.89 1.02
N ILE A 1046 -8.58 -30.42 2.06
CA ILE A 1046 -8.76 -29.07 2.59
C ILE A 1046 -7.48 -28.27 2.37
N MET A 1047 -7.59 -27.06 1.85
CA MET A 1047 -6.47 -26.14 1.67
C MET A 1047 -6.74 -24.87 2.46
N PHE A 1048 -5.93 -24.62 3.50
CA PHE A 1048 -5.93 -23.37 4.23
C PHE A 1048 -5.04 -22.35 3.50
N PRO A 1049 -5.62 -21.28 2.92
CA PRO A 1049 -4.86 -20.29 2.17
C PRO A 1049 -4.05 -19.37 3.09
N GLY A 1050 -3.03 -18.73 2.53
CA GLY A 1050 -2.34 -17.62 3.18
C GLY A 1050 -3.18 -16.33 3.28
N GLY A 1051 -2.67 -15.37 4.04
CA GLY A 1051 -3.27 -14.05 4.23
C GLY A 1051 -3.07 -13.54 5.65
N PHE A 1052 -3.98 -12.66 6.08
CA PHE A 1052 -3.97 -12.03 7.38
C PHE A 1052 -5.36 -12.23 8.00
N SER A 1053 -5.74 -13.46 8.35
CA SER A 1053 -7.08 -13.70 8.91
C SER A 1053 -7.31 -12.80 10.15
N ALA A 1054 -8.35 -11.98 10.12
CA ALA A 1054 -8.62 -10.92 11.11
C ALA A 1054 -7.45 -9.92 11.32
N GLY A 1055 -6.57 -9.74 10.33
CA GLY A 1055 -5.37 -8.90 10.45
C GLY A 1055 -4.28 -9.49 11.33
N ASP A 1056 -4.29 -10.81 11.56
CA ASP A 1056 -3.43 -11.53 12.52
C ASP A 1056 -3.66 -11.11 13.98
N GLU A 1057 -4.85 -10.58 14.27
CA GLU A 1057 -5.33 -10.24 15.61
C GLU A 1057 -6.39 -11.26 16.09
N PRO A 1058 -6.57 -11.43 17.42
CA PRO A 1058 -5.85 -10.78 18.52
C PRO A 1058 -4.45 -11.35 18.80
N ASP A 1059 -3.41 -10.52 18.83
CA ASP A 1059 -1.97 -10.82 19.00
C ASP A 1059 -1.57 -12.28 18.67
N GLY A 1060 -1.57 -12.62 17.37
CA GLY A 1060 -1.09 -13.89 16.85
C GLY A 1060 -1.85 -14.34 15.60
N SER A 1061 -1.10 -14.70 14.57
CA SER A 1061 -1.64 -15.03 13.25
C SER A 1061 -2.54 -16.26 13.24
N ALA A 1062 -3.55 -16.31 12.36
CA ALA A 1062 -4.43 -17.47 12.14
C ALA A 1062 -5.27 -17.94 13.35
N LYS A 1063 -5.36 -17.18 14.44
CA LYS A 1063 -6.25 -17.50 15.58
C LYS A 1063 -7.72 -17.56 15.18
N PHE A 1064 -8.12 -16.77 14.20
CA PHE A 1064 -9.47 -16.78 13.64
C PHE A 1064 -9.84 -18.14 13.04
N PHE A 1065 -8.96 -18.70 12.19
CA PHE A 1065 -9.09 -20.06 11.67
C PHE A 1065 -9.11 -21.09 12.78
N ALA A 1066 -8.12 -21.03 13.69
CA ALA A 1066 -7.96 -22.02 14.74
C ALA A 1066 -9.17 -22.08 15.66
N THR A 1067 -9.78 -20.93 15.98
CA THR A 1067 -10.97 -20.86 16.83
C THR A 1067 -12.21 -21.40 16.12
N ALA A 1068 -12.44 -21.01 14.86
CA ALA A 1068 -13.59 -21.50 14.10
C ALA A 1068 -13.57 -23.02 13.87
N PHE A 1069 -12.39 -23.58 13.56
CA PHE A 1069 -12.23 -25.03 13.31
C PHE A 1069 -12.23 -25.89 14.60
N GLN A 1070 -12.28 -25.27 15.78
CA GLN A 1070 -12.54 -25.97 17.04
C GLN A 1070 -14.03 -26.23 17.29
N ASN A 1071 -14.93 -25.62 16.51
CA ASN A 1071 -16.34 -25.99 16.54
C ASN A 1071 -16.50 -27.51 16.32
N GLU A 1072 -17.26 -28.19 17.19
CA GLU A 1072 -17.33 -29.65 17.22
C GLU A 1072 -17.80 -30.25 15.88
N LYS A 1073 -18.74 -29.61 15.15
CA LYS A 1073 -19.19 -30.09 13.84
C LYS A 1073 -18.07 -30.04 12.79
N ILE A 1074 -17.37 -28.91 12.69
CA ILE A 1074 -16.28 -28.72 11.73
C ILE A 1074 -15.12 -29.65 12.07
N LYS A 1075 -14.75 -29.71 13.36
CA LYS A 1075 -13.72 -30.60 13.88
C LYS A 1075 -14.00 -32.06 13.53
N GLU A 1076 -15.22 -32.54 13.81
CA GLU A 1076 -15.62 -33.91 13.46
C GLU A 1076 -15.52 -34.16 11.94
N ALA A 1077 -15.96 -33.22 11.11
CA ALA A 1077 -15.89 -33.33 9.66
C ALA A 1077 -14.43 -33.44 9.14
N VAL A 1078 -13.50 -32.64 9.69
CA VAL A 1078 -12.07 -32.73 9.35
C VAL A 1078 -11.47 -34.05 9.82
N MET A 1079 -11.79 -34.50 11.04
CA MET A 1079 -11.27 -35.77 11.54
C MET A 1079 -11.80 -36.97 10.73
N LYS A 1080 -13.06 -36.95 10.27
CA LYS A 1080 -13.60 -37.95 9.34
C LYS A 1080 -12.91 -37.90 7.98
N LEU A 1081 -12.61 -36.70 7.46
CA LEU A 1081 -11.85 -36.53 6.23
C LEU A 1081 -10.50 -37.28 6.32
N LEU A 1082 -9.75 -37.05 7.39
CA LEU A 1082 -8.42 -37.64 7.58
C LEU A 1082 -8.50 -39.13 7.95
N ASN A 1083 -9.33 -39.51 8.93
CA ASN A 1083 -9.27 -40.86 9.50
C ASN A 1083 -10.10 -41.91 8.75
N GLU A 1084 -11.15 -41.50 8.06
CA GLU A 1084 -12.09 -42.44 7.43
C GLU A 1084 -12.04 -42.40 5.89
N ARG A 1085 -11.57 -41.30 5.30
CA ARG A 1085 -11.64 -41.06 3.84
C ARG A 1085 -10.29 -40.85 3.16
N ASP A 1086 -9.19 -41.12 3.88
CA ASP A 1086 -7.81 -40.93 3.42
C ASP A 1086 -7.49 -39.51 2.91
N GLY A 1087 -8.22 -38.49 3.37
CA GLY A 1087 -8.10 -37.12 2.87
C GLY A 1087 -6.74 -36.48 3.16
N LEU A 1088 -6.48 -35.38 2.47
CA LEU A 1088 -5.26 -34.57 2.67
C LEU A 1088 -5.60 -33.17 3.18
N ALA A 1089 -4.65 -32.54 3.87
CA ALA A 1089 -4.73 -31.14 4.25
C ALA A 1089 -3.44 -30.40 3.89
N LEU A 1090 -3.56 -29.20 3.35
CA LEU A 1090 -2.46 -28.30 3.02
C LEU A 1090 -2.69 -26.95 3.68
N GLY A 1091 -1.62 -26.34 4.19
CA GLY A 1091 -1.64 -24.99 4.73
C GLY A 1091 -0.39 -24.24 4.33
N ILE A 1092 -0.56 -23.06 3.73
CA ILE A 1092 0.55 -22.23 3.28
C ILE A 1092 0.49 -20.88 4.00
N CYS A 1093 1.61 -20.42 4.55
CA CYS A 1093 1.73 -19.17 5.31
C CYS A 1093 0.71 -19.12 6.46
N ASN A 1094 -0.32 -18.26 6.39
CA ASN A 1094 -1.43 -18.24 7.36
C ASN A 1094 -2.15 -19.57 7.52
N GLY A 1095 -2.21 -20.37 6.45
CA GLY A 1095 -2.69 -21.74 6.53
C GLY A 1095 -1.79 -22.67 7.35
N PHE A 1096 -0.46 -22.52 7.29
CA PHE A 1096 0.45 -23.29 8.14
C PHE A 1096 0.29 -22.88 9.60
N GLN A 1097 0.16 -21.58 9.88
CA GLN A 1097 -0.16 -21.05 11.20
C GLN A 1097 -1.48 -21.63 11.73
N ALA A 1098 -2.52 -21.76 10.90
CA ALA A 1098 -3.76 -22.42 11.29
C ALA A 1098 -3.54 -23.91 11.63
N LEU A 1099 -2.86 -24.66 10.74
CA LEU A 1099 -2.64 -26.09 10.92
C LEU A 1099 -1.81 -26.43 12.16
N ILE A 1100 -0.78 -25.63 12.47
CA ILE A 1100 0.07 -25.86 13.65
C ILE A 1100 -0.68 -25.54 14.94
N LYS A 1101 -1.50 -24.48 14.96
CA LYS A 1101 -2.33 -24.12 16.12
C LYS A 1101 -3.45 -25.12 16.38
N LEU A 1102 -4.01 -25.73 15.33
CA LEU A 1102 -4.99 -26.80 15.47
C LEU A 1102 -4.38 -28.11 16.00
N GLY A 1103 -3.07 -28.32 15.81
CA GLY A 1103 -2.39 -29.57 16.16
C GLY A 1103 -2.28 -30.57 15.00
N LEU A 1104 -2.80 -30.21 13.82
CA LEU A 1104 -2.88 -31.11 12.67
C LEU A 1104 -1.51 -31.51 12.10
N VAL A 1105 -0.51 -30.62 12.13
CA VAL A 1105 0.85 -30.96 11.69
C VAL A 1105 1.71 -31.62 12.77
N PRO A 1106 1.73 -31.22 14.06
CA PRO A 1106 2.58 -31.90 15.02
C PRO A 1106 2.01 -33.26 15.45
N TYR A 1107 0.68 -33.38 15.55
CA TYR A 1107 -0.01 -34.54 16.14
C TYR A 1107 -0.85 -35.35 15.13
N GLY A 1108 -1.30 -34.74 14.02
CA GLY A 1108 -2.21 -35.40 13.06
C GLY A 1108 -3.69 -35.30 13.42
N GLU A 1109 -4.04 -34.57 14.48
CA GLU A 1109 -5.41 -34.41 14.96
C GLU A 1109 -5.65 -33.01 15.54
N ILE A 1110 -6.92 -32.59 15.63
CA ILE A 1110 -7.29 -31.31 16.23
C ILE A 1110 -7.34 -31.45 17.76
N CYS A 1111 -6.29 -30.98 18.45
CA CYS A 1111 -6.12 -31.13 19.90
C CYS A 1111 -5.77 -29.84 20.67
N GLY A 1112 -5.70 -28.69 19.99
CA GLY A 1112 -5.30 -27.40 20.59
C GLY A 1112 -3.81 -27.37 21.00
N GLN A 1113 -3.32 -26.18 21.37
CA GLN A 1113 -1.91 -25.99 21.77
C GLN A 1113 -1.70 -26.20 23.27
N LYS A 1114 -0.54 -26.78 23.61
CA LYS A 1114 0.00 -26.91 24.98
C LYS A 1114 1.20 -25.99 25.14
N GLU A 1115 1.66 -25.77 26.37
CA GLU A 1115 2.84 -24.93 26.66
C GLU A 1115 4.13 -25.38 25.93
N ASP A 1116 4.25 -26.67 25.62
CA ASP A 1116 5.41 -27.25 24.94
C ASP A 1116 5.20 -27.46 23.43
N SER A 1117 4.01 -27.14 22.89
CA SER A 1117 3.70 -27.39 21.48
C SER A 1117 4.61 -26.58 20.55
N PRO A 1118 5.06 -27.17 19.42
CA PRO A 1118 5.66 -26.40 18.33
C PRO A 1118 4.70 -25.31 17.84
N THR A 1119 5.22 -24.14 17.48
CA THR A 1119 4.40 -23.05 16.94
C THR A 1119 5.20 -22.16 15.99
N LEU A 1120 4.51 -21.19 15.39
CA LEU A 1120 5.07 -20.10 14.59
C LEU A 1120 4.88 -18.79 15.36
N THR A 1121 5.87 -17.88 15.28
CA THR A 1121 5.83 -16.57 15.94
C THR A 1121 6.59 -15.51 15.11
N TYR A 1122 6.70 -14.29 15.64
CA TYR A 1122 7.37 -13.16 15.02
C TYR A 1122 8.77 -13.49 14.50
N ASN A 1123 9.06 -13.01 13.30
CA ASN A 1123 10.40 -13.05 12.71
C ASN A 1123 11.41 -12.37 13.66
N THR A 1124 12.65 -12.86 13.68
CA THR A 1124 13.76 -12.27 14.48
C THR A 1124 14.02 -10.79 14.18
N ILE A 1125 13.81 -10.37 12.93
CA ILE A 1125 13.98 -8.97 12.49
C ILE A 1125 12.89 -8.03 13.03
N GLY A 1126 11.78 -8.55 13.56
CA GLY A 1126 10.70 -7.76 14.18
C GLY A 1126 9.77 -7.03 13.21
N ARG A 1127 9.78 -7.39 11.91
CA ARG A 1127 8.91 -6.85 10.87
C ARG A 1127 8.53 -7.91 9.82
N HIS A 1128 7.55 -7.57 8.97
CA HIS A 1128 7.22 -8.33 7.75
C HIS A 1128 8.42 -8.38 6.80
N VAL A 1129 8.63 -9.53 6.17
CA VAL A 1129 9.65 -9.75 5.14
C VAL A 1129 9.02 -10.39 3.91
N SER A 1130 9.23 -9.75 2.76
CA SER A 1130 8.78 -10.15 1.43
C SER A 1130 9.99 -10.27 0.49
N LYS A 1131 10.35 -11.51 0.13
CA LYS A 1131 11.42 -11.82 -0.84
C LYS A 1131 11.30 -13.24 -1.39
N MET A 1132 12.02 -13.55 -2.47
CA MET A 1132 12.12 -14.92 -2.97
C MET A 1132 13.12 -15.69 -2.11
N VAL A 1133 12.73 -16.85 -1.60
CA VAL A 1133 13.55 -17.71 -0.75
C VAL A 1133 13.82 -19.04 -1.44
N TYR A 1134 14.95 -19.64 -1.13
CA TYR A 1134 15.31 -20.98 -1.60
C TYR A 1134 15.03 -21.98 -0.49
N THR A 1135 14.29 -23.03 -0.86
CA THR A 1135 13.83 -24.07 0.07
C THR A 1135 14.26 -25.43 -0.44
N LYS A 1136 14.85 -26.25 0.43
CA LYS A 1136 15.27 -27.62 0.12
C LYS A 1136 14.24 -28.61 0.63
N VAL A 1137 13.88 -29.59 -0.18
CA VAL A 1137 13.05 -30.73 0.26
C VAL A 1137 13.92 -31.76 0.96
N VAL A 1138 13.72 -31.92 2.27
CA VAL A 1138 14.57 -32.78 3.12
C VAL A 1138 13.90 -34.09 3.55
N SER A 1139 12.60 -34.24 3.31
CA SER A 1139 11.86 -35.50 3.54
C SER A 1139 10.93 -35.81 2.37
N ASN A 1140 10.89 -37.09 1.97
CA ASN A 1140 9.94 -37.60 0.97
C ASN A 1140 8.75 -38.35 1.61
N LYS A 1141 8.52 -38.18 2.92
CA LYS A 1141 7.48 -38.90 3.67
C LYS A 1141 6.05 -38.50 3.27
N SER A 1142 5.85 -37.27 2.80
CA SER A 1142 4.52 -36.74 2.51
C SER A 1142 4.08 -37.07 1.07
N PRO A 1143 2.81 -37.52 0.86
CA PRO A 1143 2.22 -37.60 -0.48
C PRO A 1143 2.18 -36.25 -1.20
N TRP A 1144 2.20 -35.11 -0.48
CA TRP A 1144 2.31 -33.78 -1.09
C TRP A 1144 3.66 -33.52 -1.78
N LEU A 1145 4.68 -34.31 -1.49
CA LEU A 1145 6.04 -34.14 -2.04
C LEU A 1145 6.45 -35.28 -2.98
N GLN A 1146 5.51 -36.14 -3.39
CA GLN A 1146 5.84 -37.33 -4.20
C GLN A 1146 6.46 -37.01 -5.57
N LYS A 1147 6.15 -35.84 -6.14
CA LYS A 1147 6.77 -35.34 -7.39
C LYS A 1147 7.97 -34.42 -7.16
N ALA A 1148 8.21 -33.99 -5.92
CA ALA A 1148 9.39 -33.21 -5.60
C ALA A 1148 10.62 -34.12 -5.54
N GLN A 1149 11.78 -33.59 -5.90
CA GLN A 1149 13.04 -34.31 -5.75
C GLN A 1149 13.52 -34.21 -4.31
N LEU A 1150 13.78 -35.34 -3.65
CA LEU A 1150 14.46 -35.35 -2.34
C LEU A 1150 15.87 -34.74 -2.49
N GLY A 1151 16.17 -33.72 -1.69
CA GLY A 1151 17.37 -32.89 -1.80
C GLY A 1151 17.29 -31.78 -2.86
N GLY A 1152 16.19 -31.70 -3.62
CA GLY A 1152 15.94 -30.63 -4.60
C GLY A 1152 15.72 -29.28 -3.92
N VAL A 1153 16.14 -28.21 -4.59
CA VAL A 1153 16.02 -26.82 -4.12
C VAL A 1153 15.07 -26.05 -5.04
N TYR A 1154 14.13 -25.34 -4.43
CA TYR A 1154 13.05 -24.62 -5.10
C TYR A 1154 12.99 -23.17 -4.62
N CYS A 1155 12.66 -22.24 -5.52
CA CYS A 1155 12.57 -20.81 -5.25
C CYS A 1155 11.09 -20.37 -5.17
N ASN A 1156 10.63 -19.97 -3.99
CA ASN A 1156 9.25 -19.50 -3.78
C ASN A 1156 9.24 -18.19 -2.99
N PRO A 1157 8.24 -17.32 -3.18
CA PRO A 1157 8.12 -16.11 -2.38
C PRO A 1157 7.78 -16.43 -0.92
N ALA A 1158 8.51 -15.82 0.01
CA ALA A 1158 8.14 -15.71 1.41
C ALA A 1158 7.61 -14.29 1.65
N SER A 1159 6.45 -14.18 2.29
CA SER A 1159 5.81 -12.90 2.64
C SER A 1159 5.06 -13.07 3.95
N HIS A 1160 5.73 -12.80 5.08
CA HIS A 1160 5.15 -12.94 6.42
C HIS A 1160 5.89 -12.12 7.49
N GLY A 1161 5.17 -11.69 8.53
CA GLY A 1161 5.73 -11.13 9.77
C GLY A 1161 5.94 -12.16 10.89
N GLU A 1162 5.21 -13.27 10.84
CA GLU A 1162 5.18 -14.31 11.89
C GLU A 1162 5.45 -15.72 11.34
N GLY A 1163 6.58 -15.90 10.66
CA GLY A 1163 6.94 -17.18 10.04
C GLY A 1163 7.94 -18.03 10.83
N ARG A 1164 8.38 -17.57 12.01
CA ARG A 1164 9.48 -18.20 12.74
C ARG A 1164 9.01 -19.48 13.43
N PHE A 1165 9.51 -20.63 12.98
CA PHE A 1165 9.26 -21.91 13.63
C PHE A 1165 10.07 -22.06 14.92
N VAL A 1166 9.37 -22.33 16.02
CA VAL A 1166 9.97 -22.53 17.35
C VAL A 1166 9.43 -23.78 18.02
N ALA A 1167 10.32 -24.53 18.67
CA ALA A 1167 10.01 -25.74 19.42
C ALA A 1167 11.12 -26.05 20.44
N ASN A 1168 10.81 -26.86 21.46
CA ASN A 1168 11.82 -27.36 22.39
C ASN A 1168 12.68 -28.49 21.76
N ASP A 1169 13.78 -28.86 22.42
CA ASP A 1169 14.73 -29.86 21.90
C ASP A 1169 14.11 -31.26 21.73
N GLU A 1170 13.17 -31.63 22.59
CA GLU A 1170 12.46 -32.91 22.48
C GLU A 1170 11.62 -32.96 21.20
N TRP A 1171 10.88 -31.89 20.91
CA TRP A 1171 10.09 -31.76 19.70
C TRP A 1171 10.95 -31.71 18.44
N LEU A 1172 12.02 -30.92 18.43
CA LEU A 1172 12.95 -30.85 17.29
C LEU A 1172 13.51 -32.23 16.95
N LYS A 1173 13.98 -32.97 17.97
CA LYS A 1173 14.46 -34.34 17.82
C LYS A 1173 13.37 -35.27 17.29
N LYS A 1174 12.17 -35.22 17.88
CA LYS A 1174 11.03 -36.06 17.49
C LYS A 1174 10.59 -35.81 16.04
N LEU A 1175 10.49 -34.54 15.63
CA LEU A 1175 10.12 -34.17 14.26
C LEU A 1175 11.15 -34.69 13.25
N LYS A 1176 12.44 -34.58 13.58
CA LYS A 1176 13.52 -35.09 12.74
C LYS A 1176 13.51 -36.62 12.64
N GLU A 1177 13.46 -37.33 13.77
CA GLU A 1177 13.43 -38.80 13.80
C GLU A 1177 12.21 -39.39 13.07
N ASN A 1178 11.08 -38.70 13.13
CA ASN A 1178 9.87 -39.07 12.42
C ASN A 1178 9.87 -38.66 10.93
N GLY A 1179 10.89 -37.94 10.45
CA GLY A 1179 10.90 -37.39 9.08
C GLY A 1179 9.79 -36.37 8.81
N GLN A 1180 9.30 -35.69 9.85
CA GLN A 1180 8.23 -34.69 9.76
C GLN A 1180 8.75 -33.33 9.28
N ILE A 1181 10.04 -33.04 9.40
CA ILE A 1181 10.66 -31.86 8.77
C ILE A 1181 10.64 -32.07 7.26
N ALA A 1182 9.88 -31.25 6.54
CA ALA A 1182 9.62 -31.44 5.12
C ALA A 1182 10.54 -30.59 4.25
N THR A 1183 10.68 -29.31 4.63
CA THR A 1183 11.43 -28.30 3.88
C THR A 1183 12.23 -27.39 4.79
N GLU A 1184 13.38 -26.95 4.31
CA GLU A 1184 14.31 -26.06 5.02
C GLU A 1184 14.73 -24.87 4.16
N TYR A 1185 14.92 -23.70 4.78
CA TYR A 1185 15.58 -22.56 4.15
C TYR A 1185 17.05 -22.88 3.88
N VAL A 1186 17.50 -22.58 2.66
CA VAL A 1186 18.90 -22.78 2.24
C VAL A 1186 19.43 -21.54 1.53
N PRO A 1187 20.74 -21.29 1.54
CA PRO A 1187 21.32 -20.25 0.71
C PRO A 1187 21.12 -20.56 -0.78
N VAL A 1188 21.17 -19.52 -1.62
CA VAL A 1188 21.07 -19.66 -3.09
C VAL A 1188 22.19 -20.52 -3.67
N ASP A 1189 23.37 -20.49 -3.06
CA ASP A 1189 24.53 -21.31 -3.40
C ASP A 1189 25.54 -21.39 -2.23
N GLU A 1190 26.63 -22.13 -2.43
CA GLU A 1190 27.72 -22.30 -1.47
C GLU A 1190 28.83 -21.24 -1.61
N THR A 1191 28.64 -20.18 -2.42
CA THR A 1191 29.71 -19.27 -2.86
C THR A 1191 30.11 -18.20 -1.85
N GLY A 1192 29.53 -18.22 -0.64
CA GLY A 1192 29.90 -17.31 0.45
C GLY A 1192 29.21 -15.94 0.41
N TYR A 1193 28.08 -15.80 -0.30
CA TYR A 1193 27.19 -14.64 -0.11
C TYR A 1193 26.69 -14.62 1.35
N GLU A 1194 26.97 -13.52 2.06
CA GLU A 1194 26.77 -13.40 3.52
C GLU A 1194 25.33 -13.00 3.92
N GLY A 1195 24.39 -12.88 2.95
CA GLY A 1195 23.01 -12.44 3.23
C GLY A 1195 22.14 -13.48 3.95
N GLU A 1196 21.17 -13.00 4.74
CA GLU A 1196 20.26 -13.84 5.52
C GLU A 1196 19.29 -14.62 4.60
N PHE A 1197 19.48 -15.94 4.53
CA PHE A 1197 18.62 -16.87 3.77
C PHE A 1197 17.47 -17.43 4.63
N ASN A 1198 17.68 -17.59 5.94
CA ASN A 1198 16.63 -17.91 6.90
C ASN A 1198 15.94 -16.62 7.34
N VAL A 1199 14.96 -16.19 6.54
CA VAL A 1199 14.35 -14.84 6.62
C VAL A 1199 13.53 -14.55 7.88
N ASN A 1200 13.28 -15.56 8.71
CA ASN A 1200 12.48 -15.42 9.94
C ASN A 1200 13.20 -15.92 11.20
N GLY A 1201 14.36 -16.55 11.07
CA GLY A 1201 15.11 -17.14 12.19
C GLY A 1201 14.49 -18.44 12.74
N SER A 1202 13.80 -19.22 11.88
CA SER A 1202 13.28 -20.55 12.22
C SER A 1202 14.36 -21.48 12.76
N TYR A 1203 14.05 -22.23 13.82
CA TYR A 1203 14.96 -23.25 14.35
C TYR A 1203 15.22 -24.34 13.32
N MET A 1204 16.47 -24.81 13.22
CA MET A 1204 16.90 -25.80 12.21
C MET A 1204 16.62 -25.39 10.76
N ASN A 1205 16.46 -24.08 10.51
CA ASN A 1205 16.04 -23.54 9.22
C ASN A 1205 14.70 -24.12 8.72
N ILE A 1206 13.86 -24.65 9.61
CA ILE A 1206 12.60 -25.29 9.25
C ILE A 1206 11.69 -24.28 8.54
N GLU A 1207 11.28 -24.64 7.32
CA GLU A 1207 10.35 -23.88 6.50
C GLU A 1207 8.96 -24.52 6.49
N GLY A 1208 8.91 -25.86 6.54
CA GLY A 1208 7.67 -26.62 6.55
C GLY A 1208 7.79 -27.96 7.25
N ILE A 1209 6.68 -28.42 7.82
CA ILE A 1209 6.55 -29.70 8.52
C ILE A 1209 5.28 -30.46 8.11
N THR A 1210 5.22 -31.74 8.45
CA THR A 1210 4.11 -32.63 8.11
C THR A 1210 3.54 -33.33 9.33
N SER A 1211 2.30 -33.84 9.21
CA SER A 1211 1.72 -34.79 10.18
C SER A 1211 2.58 -36.05 10.34
N PRO A 1212 2.45 -36.79 11.46
CA PRO A 1212 3.20 -38.03 11.66
C PRO A 1212 3.04 -39.07 10.53
N ASP A 1213 1.93 -39.04 9.80
CA ASP A 1213 1.65 -39.91 8.64
C ASP A 1213 1.90 -39.24 7.27
N GLY A 1214 2.32 -37.97 7.26
CA GLY A 1214 2.63 -37.17 6.07
C GLY A 1214 1.44 -36.51 5.35
N ARG A 1215 0.18 -36.83 5.67
CA ARG A 1215 -1.00 -36.39 4.89
C ARG A 1215 -1.38 -34.92 5.08
N VAL A 1216 -0.93 -34.31 6.16
CA VAL A 1216 -1.06 -32.87 6.41
C VAL A 1216 0.30 -32.22 6.16
N LEU A 1217 0.37 -31.20 5.32
CA LEU A 1217 1.58 -30.40 5.07
C LEU A 1217 1.32 -28.94 5.42
N GLY A 1218 2.19 -28.36 6.24
CA GLY A 1218 2.26 -26.93 6.52
C GLY A 1218 3.59 -26.35 6.08
N LYS A 1219 3.60 -25.23 5.36
CA LYS A 1219 4.82 -24.53 4.94
C LYS A 1219 4.62 -23.00 4.88
N MET A 1220 5.68 -22.21 5.00
CA MET A 1220 5.59 -20.74 5.01
C MET A 1220 5.66 -20.08 3.62
N ALA A 1221 6.57 -20.51 2.76
CA ALA A 1221 6.77 -19.95 1.43
C ALA A 1221 5.65 -20.37 0.46
N HIS A 1222 5.21 -19.45 -0.37
CA HIS A 1222 4.02 -19.57 -1.20
C HIS A 1222 4.29 -20.27 -2.53
N SER A 1223 4.05 -21.59 -2.57
CA SER A 1223 4.22 -22.40 -3.78
C SER A 1223 3.08 -22.19 -4.81
N GLU A 1224 1.97 -21.58 -4.41
CA GLU A 1224 0.83 -21.21 -5.26
C GLU A 1224 1.07 -19.92 -6.07
N ARG A 1225 1.96 -19.03 -5.60
CA ARG A 1225 2.22 -17.71 -6.20
C ARG A 1225 3.17 -17.79 -7.39
N ARG A 1226 2.78 -18.59 -8.39
CA ARG A 1226 3.54 -18.79 -9.63
C ARG A 1226 2.64 -18.97 -10.85
N ASP A 1227 3.11 -18.47 -11.97
CA ASP A 1227 2.54 -18.70 -13.30
C ASP A 1227 3.60 -18.46 -14.39
N ALA A 1228 3.27 -18.76 -15.64
CA ALA A 1228 4.13 -18.39 -16.77
C ALA A 1228 4.30 -16.86 -16.84
N GLY A 1229 5.56 -16.40 -16.98
CA GLY A 1229 5.90 -14.98 -17.04
C GLY A 1229 5.91 -14.26 -15.69
N VAL A 1230 5.83 -14.98 -14.57
CA VAL A 1230 5.88 -14.40 -13.22
C VAL A 1230 7.29 -14.49 -12.65
N ALA A 1231 7.74 -13.42 -11.99
CA ALA A 1231 9.08 -13.28 -11.40
C ALA A 1231 10.21 -13.59 -12.40
N VAL A 1232 10.14 -13.04 -13.62
CA VAL A 1232 11.10 -13.31 -14.71
C VAL A 1232 12.52 -12.82 -14.40
N ASN A 1233 12.66 -11.92 -13.42
CA ASN A 1233 13.94 -11.42 -12.91
C ASN A 1233 14.51 -12.26 -11.75
N ILE A 1234 13.94 -13.43 -11.46
CA ILE A 1234 14.39 -14.34 -10.40
C ILE A 1234 14.85 -15.68 -11.00
N TYR A 1235 15.91 -16.25 -10.42
CA TYR A 1235 16.53 -17.48 -10.90
C TYR A 1235 16.20 -18.66 -9.98
N GLY A 1236 16.04 -19.85 -10.56
CA GLY A 1236 15.77 -21.10 -9.83
C GLY A 1236 14.47 -21.79 -10.25
N GLU A 1237 14.33 -23.07 -9.90
CA GLU A 1237 13.10 -23.82 -10.14
C GLU A 1237 12.01 -23.39 -9.15
N GLN A 1238 10.89 -22.87 -9.65
CA GLN A 1238 9.80 -22.40 -8.79
C GLN A 1238 8.77 -23.49 -8.46
N ASP A 1239 8.73 -24.57 -9.24
CA ASP A 1239 7.69 -25.58 -9.14
C ASP A 1239 8.09 -26.82 -8.33
N ILE A 1240 7.74 -26.81 -7.05
CA ILE A 1240 7.88 -27.96 -6.14
C ILE A 1240 6.83 -29.08 -6.37
N LYS A 1241 5.86 -28.88 -7.28
CA LYS A 1241 4.83 -29.86 -7.68
C LYS A 1241 3.90 -30.33 -6.55
N ILE A 1242 3.67 -29.50 -5.51
CA ILE A 1242 2.82 -29.85 -4.36
C ILE A 1242 1.37 -30.12 -4.78
N PHE A 1243 0.79 -29.26 -5.62
CA PHE A 1243 -0.61 -29.37 -6.05
C PHE A 1243 -0.84 -30.60 -6.93
N GLU A 1244 0.05 -30.83 -7.89
CA GLU A 1244 0.04 -32.00 -8.76
C GLU A 1244 0.22 -33.30 -7.96
N SER A 1245 1.07 -33.27 -6.93
CA SER A 1245 1.28 -34.38 -6.00
C SER A 1245 0.01 -34.70 -5.22
N GLY A 1246 -0.66 -33.69 -4.64
CA GLY A 1246 -1.91 -33.88 -3.90
C GLY A 1246 -3.04 -34.44 -4.76
N VAL A 1247 -3.17 -33.99 -6.01
CA VAL A 1247 -4.18 -34.51 -6.95
C VAL A 1247 -3.88 -35.95 -7.36
N GLU A 1248 -2.62 -36.28 -7.63
CA GLU A 1248 -2.23 -37.63 -8.05
C GLU A 1248 -2.36 -38.68 -6.95
N TYR A 1249 -2.24 -38.30 -5.68
CA TYR A 1249 -2.46 -39.21 -4.55
C TYR A 1249 -3.84 -39.93 -4.60
N PHE A 1250 -4.87 -39.25 -5.10
CA PHE A 1250 -6.22 -39.81 -5.24
C PHE A 1250 -6.47 -40.58 -6.54
N LYS A 1251 -5.54 -40.56 -7.50
CA LYS A 1251 -5.62 -41.32 -8.75
C LYS A 1251 -4.98 -42.69 -8.57
#